data_AF-E9AHD3-F1
#
_entry.id   AF-E9AHD3-F1
#
_cell.length_a   1.000
_cell.length_b   1.000
_cell.length_c   1.000
_cell.angle_alpha   90.00
_cell.angle_beta   90.00
_cell.angle_gamma   90.00
#
_symmetry.space_group_name_H-M   'P 1'
#
loop_
_entity.id
_entity.type
_entity.pdbx_description
1 polymer ?
#
loop_
_entity_poly.entity_id
_entity_poly.type
_entity_poly.pdbx_seq_one_letter_code
_entity_poly.pdbx_strand_id
1 'polypeptide(L)'
;MLRFPKQVRGGHGTCRVALCSSCRSVAPTPRRMQLQHRDRIIGSHGAGLVNHQSMATMEIRPNFTRVQNAAPAADLFRTKVHEGLGTSDKDPYLRTLPNQESCPPESSVLRVAAATAPSLEERQCLHQKWGTLQYWLGDQYPRLPLFLEELLVSDALPVSPAAEAMVQTFVAEVIPAMAKQGVPGAKEKLEALWKQAVQAYGKLNTSHVFDKVAFERELAALHARYQADMSALSPCEDGALALEVLRRKAIAKRNAFLREGLLPMVRNSPYVGYGDGVWRVFFDSVAAHKRDLFSSSNSPVSATLGFAWEALMMEDTVRTPPMTAPVALYLLLVSISESHNRAPAELKTASTHLDEGIVATEQHVVPSAFATVSPIVKRRFAADALKELLGEVKGCGRLAKALRSARLHDWSRDAALCEAMLDDRQLLRADVENMVDRFDSTAEVKSLLQSLMSGTDIAIKAHVSHVFQLSGMAGKSQQLVDWDAAMSAVDWPHCWREHARELLSDPATLGAVYRLLKNATGAKHATKRLFCDEYAAEVEAALQRRKERTGARKARTEQLVRNLTSYEQVESTLAVLREAGVSLLELERAELATAEQRTVRRPQVDTGVLDLLLESIRQRHPSWAKSGVLPAVASAASKSPVWHLECMTRIYIRLSYVPQAAAALMAQRTRRRLGPVGTEPTQFNVPTEMGMVEQYDNLQYKRYDWQGWYQRMVDVHNRNVSIKCRLDDLKRLDAYGNPFVEMQTERRLRILADHRVGMGVLKLDSDKYEDQHDNITYGSTKLSELLADARKAQLGKEYWPSVEVKVRRPSGQSKTYYSVLDDARIESKSKELYAKYREAKKRSLFVTPMDIWLDVKGMQARKAAETADAQGYTVDSLHDTMDDDSNRKG
;
A
#
# COMPACT_ATOMS: atom_id res chain seq x y z
N MET A 1 -30.00 9.59 2.51
CA MET A 1 -30.54 8.84 1.35
C MET A 1 -29.99 9.42 0.07
N LEU A 2 -28.96 8.78 -0.51
CA LEU A 2 -28.58 8.88 -1.92
C LEU A 2 -28.18 7.44 -2.30
N ARG A 3 -28.98 6.78 -3.14
CA ARG A 3 -28.76 5.39 -3.58
C ARG A 3 -27.63 5.39 -4.62
N PHE A 4 -26.52 4.72 -4.32
CA PHE A 4 -25.56 4.30 -5.35
C PHE A 4 -25.95 2.91 -5.87
N PRO A 5 -25.95 2.67 -7.20
CA PRO A 5 -26.23 1.37 -7.76
C PRO A 5 -25.05 0.41 -7.56
N LYS A 6 -25.36 -0.82 -7.13
CA LYS A 6 -24.43 -1.96 -7.04
C LYS A 6 -23.94 -2.34 -8.45
N GLN A 7 -22.64 -2.31 -8.69
CA GLN A 7 -22.04 -3.00 -9.83
C GLN A 7 -21.87 -4.49 -9.51
N VAL A 8 -22.38 -5.30 -10.43
CA VAL A 8 -22.41 -6.76 -10.43
C VAL A 8 -21.02 -7.32 -10.78
N ARG A 9 -20.56 -8.32 -10.01
CA ARG A 9 -19.41 -9.18 -10.33
C ARG A 9 -19.73 -10.02 -11.58
N GLY A 10 -18.84 -10.02 -12.56
CA GLY A 10 -18.87 -11.00 -13.65
C GLY A 10 -17.66 -10.93 -14.58
N GLY A 11 -16.87 -12.01 -14.59
CA GLY A 11 -16.32 -12.59 -15.82
C GLY A 11 -15.01 -12.03 -16.37
N HIS A 12 -13.96 -12.84 -16.31
CA HIS A 12 -12.73 -12.73 -17.09
C HIS A 12 -13.02 -12.56 -18.59
N GLY A 13 -12.45 -11.52 -19.20
CA GLY A 13 -12.52 -11.28 -20.64
C GLY A 13 -11.63 -10.10 -21.02
N THR A 14 -10.47 -10.40 -21.57
CA THR A 14 -9.49 -9.45 -22.10
C THR A 14 -10.13 -8.50 -23.12
N CYS A 15 -10.20 -7.21 -22.81
CA CYS A 15 -10.45 -6.17 -23.79
C CYS A 15 -9.44 -5.03 -23.59
N ARG A 16 -8.35 -5.08 -24.37
CA ARG A 16 -7.40 -3.99 -24.55
C ARG A 16 -8.08 -2.89 -25.36
N VAL A 17 -8.56 -1.86 -24.68
CA VAL A 17 -8.97 -0.60 -25.33
C VAL A 17 -7.73 0.27 -25.50
N ALA A 18 -7.29 0.41 -26.75
CA ALA A 18 -6.34 1.42 -27.16
C ALA A 18 -7.05 2.77 -27.22
N LEU A 19 -6.60 3.74 -26.42
CA LEU A 19 -6.96 5.15 -26.58
C LEU A 19 -5.68 5.97 -26.65
N CYS A 20 -5.17 6.11 -27.88
CA CYS A 20 -4.46 7.31 -28.29
C CYS A 20 -5.49 8.43 -28.41
N SER A 21 -5.36 9.48 -27.59
CA SER A 21 -5.45 10.88 -28.04
C SER A 21 -5.58 11.79 -26.84
N SER A 22 -4.71 12.80 -26.83
CA SER A 22 -4.73 13.99 -26.01
C SER A 22 -6.13 14.47 -25.59
N CYS A 23 -6.37 14.50 -24.29
CA CYS A 23 -7.19 15.53 -23.66
C CYS A 23 -6.76 15.59 -22.20
N ARG A 24 -5.94 16.58 -21.85
CA ARG A 24 -5.90 17.10 -20.48
C ARG A 24 -7.29 17.64 -20.19
N SER A 25 -8.22 16.79 -19.72
CA SER A 25 -9.36 17.28 -18.97
C SER A 25 -8.81 17.71 -17.61
N VAL A 26 -8.36 18.95 -17.55
CA VAL A 26 -8.43 19.70 -16.31
C VAL A 26 -9.91 19.68 -15.96
N ALA A 27 -10.32 18.76 -15.08
CA ALA A 27 -11.56 18.93 -14.36
C ALA A 27 -11.52 20.37 -13.86
N PRO A 28 -12.52 21.23 -14.18
CA PRO A 28 -12.54 22.56 -13.63
C PRO A 28 -12.57 22.34 -12.13
N THR A 29 -11.44 22.58 -11.47
CA THR A 29 -11.44 22.70 -10.03
C THR A 29 -12.54 23.73 -9.73
N PRO A 30 -13.44 23.48 -8.76
CA PRO A 30 -14.50 24.41 -8.40
C PRO A 30 -13.98 25.77 -7.86
N ARG A 31 -12.69 26.07 -8.06
CA ARG A 31 -11.96 27.26 -7.62
C ARG A 31 -12.35 28.56 -8.35
N ARG A 32 -13.24 28.55 -9.35
CA ARG A 32 -13.64 29.78 -10.08
C ARG A 32 -15.01 30.38 -9.70
N MET A 33 -15.73 29.82 -8.72
CA MET A 33 -16.93 30.47 -8.15
C MET A 33 -16.70 31.05 -6.75
N GLN A 34 -15.46 31.39 -6.40
CA GLN A 34 -15.22 32.25 -5.24
C GLN A 34 -15.40 33.70 -5.71
N LEU A 35 -16.54 34.29 -5.39
CA LEU A 35 -16.83 35.69 -5.71
C LEU A 35 -15.68 36.56 -5.16
N GLN A 36 -15.05 37.33 -6.05
CA GLN A 36 -14.14 38.39 -5.63
C GLN A 36 -14.94 39.44 -4.85
N HIS A 37 -14.40 39.91 -3.72
CA HIS A 37 -15.13 40.78 -2.79
C HIS A 37 -16.45 40.17 -2.28
N ARG A 38 -16.48 38.84 -2.07
CA ARG A 38 -17.62 38.10 -1.51
C ARG A 38 -18.29 38.84 -0.35
N ASP A 39 -17.52 39.29 0.64
CA ASP A 39 -18.09 39.93 1.84
C ASP A 39 -18.73 41.28 1.53
N ARG A 40 -18.21 42.02 0.55
CA ARG A 40 -18.85 43.26 0.05
C ARG A 40 -20.14 42.96 -0.70
N ILE A 41 -20.17 41.90 -1.51
CA ILE A 41 -21.36 41.51 -2.27
C ILE A 41 -22.44 40.98 -1.33
N ILE A 42 -22.08 40.07 -0.42
CA ILE A 42 -22.99 39.52 0.61
C ILE A 42 -23.43 40.61 1.59
N GLY A 43 -22.56 41.56 1.91
CA GLY A 43 -22.87 42.71 2.76
C GLY A 43 -23.63 43.84 2.07
N SER A 44 -23.99 43.68 0.80
CA SER A 44 -24.81 44.65 0.05
C SER A 44 -26.26 44.19 -0.04
N HIS A 45 -27.20 45.12 0.19
CA HIS A 45 -28.60 44.83 -0.09
C HIS A 45 -28.79 44.50 -1.58
N GLY A 46 -29.59 43.49 -1.91
CA GLY A 46 -29.78 43.03 -3.29
C GLY A 46 -28.60 42.25 -3.88
N ALA A 47 -27.63 41.79 -3.07
CA ALA A 47 -26.52 40.93 -3.49
C ALA A 47 -25.69 41.47 -4.67
N GLY A 48 -25.57 42.79 -4.78
CA GLY A 48 -24.89 43.48 -5.89
C GLY A 48 -25.62 43.42 -7.24
N LEU A 49 -26.83 42.87 -7.30
CA LEU A 49 -27.64 42.75 -8.52
C LEU A 49 -28.70 43.85 -8.64
N VAL A 50 -29.11 44.44 -7.51
CA VAL A 50 -30.12 45.51 -7.46
C VAL A 50 -29.44 46.87 -7.43
N ASN A 51 -29.86 47.78 -8.31
CA ASN A 51 -29.44 49.17 -8.28
C ASN A 51 -30.35 49.98 -7.33
N HIS A 52 -29.78 50.50 -6.23
CA HIS A 52 -30.51 51.22 -5.19
C HIS A 52 -30.45 52.75 -5.32
N GLN A 53 -30.32 53.26 -6.55
CA GLN A 53 -30.45 54.70 -6.80
C GLN A 53 -31.87 55.18 -6.47
N SER A 54 -31.98 56.36 -5.85
CA SER A 54 -33.26 56.93 -5.43
C SER A 54 -34.18 57.22 -6.62
N MET A 55 -35.42 56.74 -6.55
CA MET A 55 -36.45 56.98 -7.57
C MET A 55 -36.94 58.44 -7.57
N ALA A 56 -36.72 59.20 -6.49
CA ALA A 56 -37.10 60.61 -6.40
C ALA A 56 -36.22 61.51 -7.29
N THR A 57 -35.03 61.04 -7.69
CA THR A 57 -34.06 61.78 -8.52
C THR A 57 -33.92 61.23 -9.94
N MET A 58 -34.65 60.17 -10.29
CA MET A 58 -34.44 59.46 -11.55
C MET A 58 -35.33 60.05 -12.65
N GLU A 59 -34.74 60.42 -13.80
CA GLU A 59 -35.52 60.78 -14.98
C GLU A 59 -36.20 59.53 -15.56
N ILE A 60 -37.51 59.42 -15.32
CA ILE A 60 -38.31 58.28 -15.77
C ILE A 60 -38.40 58.31 -17.29
N ARG A 61 -37.80 57.31 -17.94
CA ARG A 61 -37.89 57.14 -19.40
C ARG A 61 -39.35 56.91 -19.83
N PRO A 62 -39.76 57.38 -21.02
CA PRO A 62 -41.15 57.30 -21.50
C PRO A 62 -41.72 55.87 -21.58
N ASN A 63 -40.87 54.84 -21.57
CA ASN A 63 -41.27 53.44 -21.56
C ASN A 63 -41.93 52.98 -20.24
N PHE A 64 -41.88 53.78 -19.18
CA PHE A 64 -42.41 53.45 -17.85
C PHE A 64 -43.69 54.26 -17.52
N THR A 65 -44.70 54.17 -18.38
CA THR A 65 -45.95 54.97 -18.31
C THR A 65 -46.76 54.81 -17.02
N ARG A 66 -46.52 53.76 -16.22
CA ARG A 66 -47.18 53.52 -14.93
C ARG A 66 -46.43 54.07 -13.72
N VAL A 67 -45.19 54.53 -13.88
CA VAL A 67 -44.34 54.94 -12.75
C VAL A 67 -44.52 56.45 -12.55
N GLN A 68 -45.12 56.83 -11.43
CA GLN A 68 -45.20 58.23 -11.01
C GLN A 68 -43.90 58.63 -10.31
N ASN A 69 -43.50 59.90 -10.43
CA ASN A 69 -42.40 60.45 -9.65
C ASN A 69 -42.71 60.29 -8.16
N ALA A 70 -41.85 59.58 -7.44
CA ALA A 70 -41.99 59.40 -6.00
C ALA A 70 -41.72 60.74 -5.29
N ALA A 71 -42.48 61.02 -4.23
CA ALA A 71 -42.19 62.12 -3.32
C ALA A 71 -40.81 61.91 -2.66
N PRO A 72 -40.12 63.00 -2.24
CA PRO A 72 -38.88 62.88 -1.47
C PRO A 72 -39.12 62.08 -0.17
N ALA A 73 -38.09 61.35 0.26
CA ALA A 73 -38.13 60.54 1.48
C ALA A 73 -38.46 61.41 2.71
N ALA A 74 -39.24 60.86 3.64
CA ALA A 74 -39.57 61.55 4.88
C ALA A 74 -38.31 61.71 5.75
N ASP A 75 -38.05 62.93 6.23
CA ASP A 75 -36.84 63.29 6.97
C ASP A 75 -36.70 62.53 8.31
N LEU A 76 -37.78 62.53 9.11
CA LEU A 76 -37.84 61.83 10.39
C LEU A 76 -38.93 60.75 10.34
N PHE A 77 -38.57 59.55 9.87
CA PHE A 77 -39.48 58.41 9.81
C PHE A 77 -38.84 57.11 10.32
N ARG A 78 -39.55 56.40 11.19
CA ARG A 78 -39.13 55.07 11.68
C ARG A 78 -39.70 54.00 10.77
N THR A 79 -38.86 53.46 9.89
CA THR A 79 -39.24 52.39 8.96
C THR A 79 -39.44 51.05 9.67
N LYS A 80 -40.18 50.13 9.02
CA LYS A 80 -40.23 48.72 9.48
C LYS A 80 -38.86 48.06 9.29
N VAL A 81 -38.59 46.99 10.03
CA VAL A 81 -37.29 46.29 9.98
C VAL A 81 -36.90 45.86 8.56
N HIS A 82 -37.86 45.37 7.76
CA HIS A 82 -37.64 44.87 6.40
C HIS A 82 -37.74 45.95 5.30
N GLU A 83 -38.07 47.19 5.65
CA GLU A 83 -38.31 48.29 4.69
C GLU A 83 -37.34 49.44 4.94
N GLY A 84 -36.92 50.12 3.91
CA GLY A 84 -36.25 51.43 3.99
C GLY A 84 -37.01 52.47 3.18
N LEU A 85 -36.55 53.71 3.20
CA LEU A 85 -37.14 54.80 2.42
C LEU A 85 -36.67 54.79 0.96
N GLY A 86 -35.71 53.94 0.61
CA GLY A 86 -35.20 53.81 -0.76
C GLY A 86 -34.28 54.96 -1.17
N THR A 87 -33.56 55.52 -0.21
CA THR A 87 -32.66 56.67 -0.44
C THR A 87 -31.29 56.24 -1.00
N SER A 88 -30.82 55.05 -0.64
CA SER A 88 -29.49 54.54 -1.01
C SER A 88 -29.41 53.01 -0.90
N ASP A 89 -28.26 52.43 -1.24
CA ASP A 89 -27.95 51.02 -0.99
C ASP A 89 -27.90 50.64 0.50
N LYS A 90 -27.65 51.63 1.37
CA LYS A 90 -27.70 51.48 2.84
C LYS A 90 -29.12 51.56 3.40
N ASP A 91 -30.05 52.16 2.68
CA ASP A 91 -31.47 52.24 3.06
C ASP A 91 -32.35 51.91 1.83
N PRO A 92 -32.33 50.64 1.38
CA PRO A 92 -33.09 50.21 0.21
C PRO A 92 -34.58 50.17 0.54
N TYR A 93 -35.43 50.19 -0.48
CA TYR A 93 -36.88 49.97 -0.27
C TYR A 93 -37.16 48.65 0.46
N LEU A 94 -36.42 47.60 0.13
CA LEU A 94 -36.51 46.27 0.76
C LEU A 94 -35.13 45.89 1.34
N ARG A 95 -35.06 45.75 2.66
CA ARG A 95 -33.85 45.27 3.34
C ARG A 95 -33.74 43.76 3.18
N THR A 96 -32.90 43.33 2.23
CA THR A 96 -32.63 41.90 1.97
C THR A 96 -31.65 41.25 2.95
N LEU A 97 -30.86 42.04 3.70
CA LEU A 97 -29.88 41.51 4.64
C LEU A 97 -30.57 41.16 5.97
N PRO A 98 -30.31 39.99 6.56
CA PRO A 98 -30.84 39.65 7.87
C PRO A 98 -30.24 40.57 8.95
N ASN A 99 -31.02 40.82 10.00
CA ASN A 99 -30.57 41.54 11.19
C ASN A 99 -29.92 40.63 12.25
N GLN A 100 -29.72 39.35 11.94
CA GLN A 100 -29.06 38.35 12.79
C GLN A 100 -27.56 38.26 12.46
N GLU A 101 -26.77 37.70 13.38
CA GLU A 101 -25.34 37.43 13.15
C GLU A 101 -25.17 36.45 11.96
N SER A 102 -24.30 36.81 11.01
CA SER A 102 -23.96 35.97 9.86
C SER A 102 -22.68 35.20 10.15
N CYS A 103 -22.79 33.88 10.31
CA CYS A 103 -21.64 32.98 10.46
C CYS A 103 -21.42 32.17 9.18
N PRO A 104 -20.18 32.00 8.71
CA PRO A 104 -19.88 31.07 7.62
C PRO A 104 -20.15 29.62 8.07
N PRO A 105 -20.44 28.70 7.12
CA PRO A 105 -20.62 27.29 7.46
C PRO A 105 -19.35 26.70 8.09
N GLU A 106 -19.50 25.78 9.03
CA GLU A 106 -18.37 25.05 9.60
C GLU A 106 -17.57 24.33 8.50
N SER A 107 -16.25 24.36 8.61
CA SER A 107 -15.36 23.75 7.61
C SER A 107 -15.56 22.24 7.58
N SER A 108 -15.74 21.69 6.38
CA SER A 108 -15.80 20.24 6.14
C SER A 108 -14.42 19.57 6.14
N VAL A 109 -13.33 20.33 6.35
CA VAL A 109 -11.97 19.79 6.43
C VAL A 109 -11.81 18.98 7.71
N LEU A 110 -11.31 17.74 7.56
CA LEU A 110 -11.01 16.84 8.68
C LEU A 110 -9.82 17.36 9.50
N ARG A 111 -10.10 18.22 10.49
CA ARG A 111 -9.07 18.81 11.36
C ARG A 111 -8.16 17.78 12.04
N VAL A 112 -8.70 16.60 12.39
CA VAL A 112 -7.96 15.54 13.08
C VAL A 112 -6.89 14.89 12.19
N ALA A 113 -7.08 14.88 10.87
CA ALA A 113 -6.15 14.31 9.90
C ALA A 113 -5.23 15.37 9.27
N ALA A 114 -5.53 16.66 9.46
CA ALA A 114 -4.72 17.74 8.91
C ALA A 114 -3.43 17.91 9.70
N ALA A 115 -2.28 17.75 9.04
CA ALA A 115 -0.98 18.04 9.63
C ALA A 115 -0.72 19.56 9.60
N THR A 116 -0.74 20.19 10.77
CA THR A 116 -0.30 21.59 10.91
C THR A 116 1.19 21.66 11.28
N ALA A 117 1.85 22.77 10.98
CA ALA A 117 3.19 23.03 11.50
C ALA A 117 3.18 23.05 13.03
N PRO A 118 4.27 22.60 13.70
CA PRO A 118 4.33 22.54 15.16
C PRO A 118 4.38 23.94 15.75
N SER A 119 3.44 24.27 16.64
CA SER A 119 3.53 25.51 17.42
C SER A 119 4.58 25.39 18.52
N LEU A 120 5.06 26.53 19.02
CA LEU A 120 6.00 26.54 20.16
C LEU A 120 5.37 25.90 21.41
N GLU A 121 4.09 26.16 21.67
CA GLU A 121 3.34 25.57 22.77
C GLU A 121 3.19 24.04 22.61
N GLU A 122 2.98 23.57 21.38
CA GLU A 122 2.91 22.14 21.09
C GLU A 122 4.25 21.45 21.40
N ARG A 123 5.36 22.08 21.00
CA ARG A 123 6.72 21.61 21.26
C ARG A 123 7.02 21.48 22.75
N GLN A 124 6.77 22.53 23.53
CA GLN A 124 6.98 22.51 24.99
C GLN A 124 6.21 21.37 25.69
N CYS A 125 5.02 21.04 25.18
CA CYS A 125 4.15 20.00 25.73
C CYS A 125 4.26 18.64 25.01
N LEU A 126 5.21 18.45 24.10
CA LEU A 126 5.24 17.30 23.19
C LEU A 126 5.38 15.96 23.92
N HIS A 127 6.13 15.96 25.04
CA HIS A 127 6.29 14.80 25.93
C HIS A 127 4.97 14.31 26.57
N GLN A 128 3.93 15.14 26.60
CA GLN A 128 2.60 14.81 27.14
C GLN A 128 1.57 14.48 26.05
N LYS A 129 1.82 14.91 24.80
CA LYS A 129 0.87 14.76 23.69
C LYS A 129 0.62 13.30 23.34
N TRP A 130 -0.61 13.03 22.92
CA TRP A 130 -1.05 11.76 22.36
C TRP A 130 -1.35 11.97 20.89
N GLY A 131 -0.66 11.23 20.03
CA GLY A 131 -0.80 11.35 18.59
C GLY A 131 -0.89 9.99 17.91
N THR A 132 -1.51 9.94 16.74
CA THR A 132 -1.45 8.76 15.87
C THR A 132 -0.05 8.57 15.32
N LEU A 133 0.26 7.41 14.76
CA LEU A 133 1.59 7.19 14.17
C LEU A 133 1.86 8.14 12.99
N GLN A 134 0.83 8.53 12.25
CA GLN A 134 0.88 9.58 11.22
C GLN A 134 1.26 10.96 11.80
N TYR A 135 0.84 11.29 13.02
CA TYR A 135 1.28 12.52 13.69
C TYR A 135 2.76 12.47 14.06
N TRP A 136 3.26 11.30 14.47
CA TRP A 136 4.66 11.11 14.87
C TRP A 136 5.62 11.01 13.67
N LEU A 137 5.24 10.28 12.61
CA LEU A 137 6.10 9.89 11.48
C LEU A 137 5.57 10.33 10.11
N GLY A 138 4.59 11.24 10.08
CA GLY A 138 3.93 11.68 8.84
C GLY A 138 4.84 12.29 7.79
N ASP A 139 4.27 12.50 6.61
CA ASP A 139 4.92 13.12 5.45
C ASP A 139 5.30 14.58 5.70
N GLN A 140 4.43 15.32 6.39
CA GLN A 140 4.60 16.73 6.69
C GLN A 140 4.80 16.95 8.20
N TYR A 141 5.94 17.53 8.55
CA TYR A 141 6.31 17.91 9.92
C TYR A 141 6.23 16.78 10.96
N PRO A 142 6.98 15.66 10.78
CA PRO A 142 6.98 14.56 11.74
C PRO A 142 7.40 15.05 13.14
N ARG A 143 6.63 14.66 14.16
CA ARG A 143 6.87 15.10 15.54
C ARG A 143 7.87 14.25 16.30
N LEU A 144 8.10 13.01 15.88
CA LEU A 144 9.04 12.12 16.58
C LEU A 144 10.50 12.59 16.48
N PRO A 145 11.00 13.08 15.31
CA PRO A 145 12.30 13.74 15.25
C PRO A 145 12.40 14.96 16.18
N LEU A 146 11.35 15.79 16.23
CA LEU A 146 11.32 16.99 17.08
C LEU A 146 11.39 16.63 18.57
N PHE A 147 10.66 15.59 18.98
CA PHE A 147 10.73 15.05 20.35
C PHE A 147 12.15 14.60 20.71
N LEU A 148 12.84 13.90 19.81
CA LEU A 148 14.22 13.47 20.04
C LEU A 148 15.20 14.64 20.08
N GLU A 149 14.99 15.67 19.25
CA GLU A 149 15.80 16.89 19.25
C GLU A 149 15.65 17.70 20.55
N GLU A 150 14.44 17.75 21.11
CA GLU A 150 14.16 18.43 22.39
C GLU A 150 14.79 17.72 23.60
N LEU A 151 15.06 16.41 23.49
CA LEU A 151 15.78 15.65 24.52
C LEU A 151 17.28 15.97 24.55
N LEU A 152 17.85 16.60 23.53
CA LEU A 152 19.26 16.98 23.50
C LEU A 152 19.53 18.10 24.52
N VAL A 153 20.64 17.99 25.24
CA VAL A 153 21.14 19.10 26.07
C VAL A 153 21.67 20.19 25.13
N SER A 154 21.10 21.38 25.23
CA SER A 154 21.47 22.56 24.43
C SER A 154 22.88 23.05 24.82
N ASP A 155 23.59 23.67 23.89
CA ASP A 155 24.90 24.32 24.13
C ASP A 155 26.00 23.40 24.69
N ALA A 156 25.96 22.11 24.35
CA ALA A 156 27.00 21.15 24.71
C ALA A 156 28.29 21.42 23.93
N LEU A 157 29.33 21.92 24.60
CA LEU A 157 30.67 22.11 24.03
C LEU A 157 31.35 20.75 23.77
N PRO A 158 32.02 20.57 22.62
CA PRO A 158 32.81 19.37 22.37
C PRO A 158 33.98 19.27 23.36
N VAL A 159 34.37 18.02 23.69
CA VAL A 159 35.55 17.76 24.51
C VAL A 159 36.79 17.98 23.66
N SER A 160 37.73 18.82 24.10
CA SER A 160 38.99 19.05 23.38
C SER A 160 39.94 17.84 23.53
N PRO A 161 40.80 17.55 22.55
CA PRO A 161 41.76 16.43 22.64
C PRO A 161 42.67 16.52 23.88
N ALA A 162 43.08 17.73 24.27
CA ALA A 162 43.89 17.96 25.47
C ALA A 162 43.14 17.61 26.77
N ALA A 163 41.85 17.96 26.86
CA ALA A 163 41.00 17.59 27.99
C ALA A 163 40.79 16.08 28.09
N GLU A 164 40.66 15.40 26.94
CA GLU A 164 40.56 13.93 26.93
C GLU A 164 41.86 13.25 27.36
N ALA A 165 43.02 13.75 26.90
CA ALA A 165 44.33 13.28 27.34
C ALA A 165 44.49 13.42 28.86
N MET A 166 44.10 14.57 29.43
CA MET A 166 44.12 14.81 30.88
C MET A 166 43.29 13.77 31.65
N VAL A 167 42.09 13.41 31.18
CA VAL A 167 41.24 12.39 31.82
C VAL A 167 41.87 10.99 31.72
N GLN A 168 42.57 10.68 30.63
CA GLN A 168 43.26 9.40 30.44
C GLN A 168 44.51 9.28 31.32
N THR A 169 45.29 10.35 31.44
CA THR A 169 46.51 10.37 32.26
C THR A 169 46.26 10.79 33.72
N PHE A 170 45.00 11.14 34.08
CA PHE A 170 44.65 11.69 35.40
C PHE A 170 45.20 10.85 36.56
N VAL A 171 45.02 9.52 36.50
CA VAL A 171 45.48 8.60 37.55
C VAL A 171 47.01 8.52 37.62
N ALA A 172 47.68 8.60 36.48
CA ALA A 172 49.12 8.41 36.37
C ALA A 172 49.93 9.68 36.68
N GLU A 173 49.43 10.84 36.24
CA GLU A 173 50.19 12.10 36.26
C GLU A 173 49.63 13.10 37.27
N VAL A 174 48.31 13.26 37.33
CA VAL A 174 47.66 14.33 38.09
C VAL A 174 47.46 13.95 39.56
N ILE A 175 46.96 12.74 39.83
CA ILE A 175 46.74 12.27 41.23
C ILE A 175 48.04 12.30 42.06
N PRO A 176 49.21 11.83 41.55
CA PRO A 176 50.46 11.94 42.31
C PRO A 176 50.87 13.38 42.61
N ALA A 177 50.58 14.33 41.72
CA ALA A 177 50.85 15.75 41.93
C ALA A 177 49.91 16.34 43.00
N MET A 178 48.61 16.05 42.90
CA MET A 178 47.60 16.49 43.88
C MET A 178 47.85 15.92 45.28
N ALA A 179 48.29 14.66 45.37
CA ALA A 179 48.55 13.99 46.63
C ALA A 179 49.74 14.59 47.40
N LYS A 180 50.71 15.24 46.73
CA LYS A 180 51.81 15.97 47.40
C LYS A 180 51.33 17.18 48.20
N GLN A 181 50.18 17.75 47.83
CA GLN A 181 49.60 18.92 48.47
C GLN A 181 48.39 18.57 49.36
N GLY A 182 48.04 17.29 49.46
CA GLY A 182 46.84 16.81 50.15
C GLY A 182 47.10 16.27 51.56
N VAL A 183 46.02 15.81 52.18
CA VAL A 183 46.01 15.14 53.50
C VAL A 183 46.81 13.82 53.45
N PRO A 184 47.49 13.36 54.52
CA PRO A 184 48.10 12.03 54.56
C PRO A 184 47.10 10.93 54.13
N GLY A 185 47.51 10.10 53.16
CA GLY A 185 46.66 9.10 52.51
C GLY A 185 45.78 9.63 51.36
N ALA A 186 45.98 10.87 50.90
CA ALA A 186 45.20 11.47 49.81
C ALA A 186 45.29 10.69 48.50
N LYS A 187 46.45 10.10 48.15
CA LYS A 187 46.63 9.36 46.89
C LYS A 187 45.60 8.23 46.74
N GLU A 188 45.51 7.35 47.73
CA GLU A 188 44.58 6.21 47.71
C GLU A 188 43.11 6.66 47.70
N LYS A 189 42.79 7.71 48.48
CA LYS A 189 41.44 8.29 48.52
C LYS A 189 41.04 8.93 47.19
N LEU A 190 41.95 9.67 46.55
CA LEU A 190 41.74 10.30 45.24
C LEU A 190 41.58 9.26 44.13
N GLU A 191 42.39 8.19 44.13
CA GLU A 191 42.24 7.08 43.18
C GLU A 191 40.90 6.35 43.35
N ALA A 192 40.50 6.08 44.59
CA ALA A 192 39.21 5.47 44.91
C ALA A 192 38.05 6.38 44.47
N LEU A 193 38.13 7.67 44.77
CA LEU A 193 37.11 8.65 44.41
C LEU A 193 37.01 8.82 42.89
N TRP A 194 38.14 8.88 42.18
CA TRP A 194 38.14 8.96 40.72
C TRP A 194 37.50 7.74 40.08
N LYS A 195 37.81 6.52 40.57
CA LYS A 195 37.16 5.28 40.11
C LYS A 195 35.64 5.33 40.34
N GLN A 196 35.20 5.80 41.50
CA GLN A 196 33.78 5.98 41.81
C GLN A 196 33.12 7.03 40.91
N ALA A 197 33.78 8.16 40.67
CA ALA A 197 33.31 9.21 39.79
C ALA A 197 33.14 8.69 38.35
N VAL A 198 34.18 8.08 37.77
CA VAL A 198 34.13 7.51 36.42
C VAL A 198 33.01 6.47 36.30
N GLN A 199 32.80 5.63 37.32
CA GLN A 199 31.68 4.68 37.33
C GLN A 199 30.32 5.37 37.43
N ALA A 200 30.17 6.41 38.25
CA ALA A 200 28.91 7.15 38.42
C ALA A 200 28.54 7.93 37.14
N TYR A 201 29.48 8.67 36.56
CA TYR A 201 29.29 9.32 35.24
C TYR A 201 29.08 8.27 34.13
N GLY A 202 29.69 7.09 34.26
CA GLY A 202 29.46 5.95 33.38
C GLY A 202 28.01 5.47 33.39
N LYS A 203 27.42 5.30 34.59
CA LYS A 203 26.03 4.88 34.80
C LYS A 203 25.02 5.89 34.23
N LEU A 204 25.31 7.20 34.36
CA LEU A 204 24.49 8.28 33.77
C LEU A 204 24.31 8.18 32.25
N ASN A 205 25.21 7.51 31.53
CA ASN A 205 25.03 7.33 30.08
C ASN A 205 23.87 6.36 29.75
N THR A 206 23.45 5.56 30.72
CA THR A 206 22.35 4.59 30.58
C THR A 206 21.11 4.99 31.37
N SER A 207 21.26 5.72 32.48
CA SER A 207 20.12 6.26 33.23
C SER A 207 19.58 7.54 32.60
N HIS A 208 18.26 7.77 32.67
CA HIS A 208 17.58 9.00 32.25
C HIS A 208 17.87 9.48 30.82
N VAL A 209 18.19 8.57 29.88
CA VAL A 209 18.45 8.92 28.48
C VAL A 209 17.27 9.68 27.85
N PHE A 210 16.04 9.21 28.10
CA PHE A 210 14.80 9.81 27.57
C PHE A 210 14.15 10.85 28.51
N ASP A 211 14.81 11.24 29.60
CA ASP A 211 14.37 12.32 30.49
C ASP A 211 15.50 13.33 30.68
N LYS A 212 15.46 14.39 29.86
CA LYS A 212 16.46 15.46 29.88
C LYS A 212 16.56 16.13 31.25
N VAL A 213 15.43 16.39 31.91
CA VAL A 213 15.39 17.15 33.17
C VAL A 213 15.95 16.32 34.32
N ALA A 214 15.59 15.03 34.38
CA ALA A 214 16.17 14.12 35.37
C ALA A 214 17.67 13.93 35.16
N PHE A 215 18.12 13.77 33.91
CA PHE A 215 19.53 13.67 33.56
C PHE A 215 20.33 14.91 33.97
N GLU A 216 19.88 16.11 33.62
CA GLU A 216 20.57 17.36 33.98
C GLU A 216 20.63 17.56 35.50
N ARG A 217 19.56 17.21 36.23
CA ARG A 217 19.52 17.30 37.69
C ARG A 217 20.48 16.32 38.36
N GLU A 218 20.48 15.05 37.94
CA GLU A 218 21.37 14.03 38.50
C GLU A 218 22.84 14.33 38.16
N LEU A 219 23.11 14.77 36.94
CA LEU A 219 24.44 15.20 36.50
C LEU A 219 24.94 16.39 37.33
N ALA A 220 24.10 17.40 37.57
CA ALA A 220 24.46 18.55 38.40
C ALA A 220 24.72 18.14 39.86
N ALA A 221 23.88 17.28 40.43
CA ALA A 221 24.05 16.78 41.79
C ALA A 221 25.31 15.93 41.96
N LEU A 222 25.59 15.03 41.00
CA LEU A 222 26.80 14.21 41.00
C LEU A 222 28.05 15.06 40.83
N HIS A 223 28.02 16.06 39.95
CA HIS A 223 29.14 16.97 39.73
C HIS A 223 29.45 17.80 40.98
N ALA A 224 28.44 18.41 41.59
CA ALA A 224 28.60 19.18 42.82
C ALA A 224 29.16 18.34 43.97
N ARG A 225 28.68 17.10 44.12
CA ARG A 225 29.18 16.16 45.14
C ARG A 225 30.65 15.83 44.95
N TYR A 226 31.05 15.36 43.77
CA TYR A 226 32.45 14.97 43.54
C TYR A 226 33.41 16.17 43.54
N GLN A 227 32.94 17.35 43.14
CA GLN A 227 33.73 18.57 43.25
C GLN A 227 34.00 18.93 44.72
N ALA A 228 32.99 18.84 45.59
CA ALA A 228 33.15 19.06 47.02
C ALA A 228 34.11 18.02 47.63
N ASP A 229 33.93 16.74 47.35
CA ASP A 229 34.77 15.67 47.89
C ASP A 229 36.23 15.76 47.37
N MET A 230 36.46 16.17 46.12
CA MET A 230 37.80 16.44 45.58
C MET A 230 38.46 17.63 46.26
N SER A 231 37.73 18.75 46.42
CA SER A 231 38.23 19.96 47.09
C SER A 231 38.59 19.73 48.56
N ALA A 232 37.91 18.79 49.22
CA ALA A 232 38.20 18.40 50.59
C ALA A 232 39.50 17.58 50.74
N LEU A 233 39.94 16.89 49.69
CA LEU A 233 41.15 16.06 49.68
C LEU A 233 42.39 16.80 49.18
N SER A 234 42.22 17.74 48.25
CA SER A 234 43.31 18.54 47.67
C SER A 234 42.80 19.91 47.21
N PRO A 235 43.56 21.00 47.44
CA PRO A 235 43.20 22.34 46.97
C PRO A 235 43.48 22.58 45.47
N CYS A 236 44.06 21.61 44.74
CA CYS A 236 44.41 21.80 43.33
C CYS A 236 43.18 21.85 42.40
N GLU A 237 43.15 22.82 41.48
CA GLU A 237 42.05 23.02 40.52
C GLU A 237 41.96 21.93 39.43
N ASP A 238 43.05 21.21 39.16
CA ASP A 238 43.11 20.15 38.14
C ASP A 238 42.05 19.06 38.36
N GLY A 239 41.71 18.77 39.63
CA GLY A 239 40.65 17.83 39.98
C GLY A 239 39.27 18.32 39.55
N ALA A 240 38.99 19.61 39.71
CA ALA A 240 37.73 20.22 39.28
C ALA A 240 37.63 20.25 37.74
N LEU A 241 38.72 20.61 37.06
CA LEU A 241 38.80 20.58 35.60
C LEU A 241 38.54 19.17 35.05
N ALA A 242 39.18 18.14 35.61
CA ALA A 242 38.96 16.76 35.18
C ALA A 242 37.51 16.29 35.38
N LEU A 243 36.85 16.71 36.47
CA LEU A 243 35.42 16.45 36.70
C LEU A 243 34.53 17.20 35.71
N GLU A 244 34.88 18.43 35.30
CA GLU A 244 34.16 19.15 34.24
C GLU A 244 34.29 18.43 32.90
N VAL A 245 35.46 17.86 32.61
CA VAL A 245 35.65 17.05 31.40
C VAL A 245 34.78 15.80 31.45
N LEU A 246 34.68 15.10 32.59
CA LEU A 246 33.76 13.97 32.76
C LEU A 246 32.30 14.38 32.55
N ARG A 247 31.89 15.54 33.09
CA ARG A 247 30.56 16.12 32.88
C ARG A 247 30.30 16.37 31.39
N ARG A 248 31.22 17.02 30.67
CA ARG A 248 31.11 17.25 29.22
C ARG A 248 31.09 15.94 28.43
N LYS A 249 31.89 14.96 28.82
CA LYS A 249 31.94 13.63 28.19
C LYS A 249 30.63 12.87 28.37
N ALA A 250 29.99 12.96 29.52
CA ALA A 250 28.66 12.35 29.75
C ALA A 250 27.59 12.99 28.86
N ILE A 251 27.55 14.33 28.78
CA ILE A 251 26.62 15.04 27.90
C ILE A 251 26.88 14.70 26.42
N ALA A 252 28.13 14.73 26.00
CA ALA A 252 28.53 14.44 24.62
C ALA A 252 28.15 13.01 24.22
N LYS A 253 28.41 12.02 25.08
CA LYS A 253 28.02 10.62 24.85
C LYS A 253 26.51 10.45 24.76
N ARG A 254 25.73 11.04 25.68
CA ARG A 254 24.26 10.99 25.64
C ARG A 254 23.70 11.64 24.37
N ASN A 255 24.19 12.84 24.01
CA ASN A 255 23.76 13.55 22.82
C ASN A 255 24.16 12.81 21.54
N ALA A 256 25.34 12.19 21.48
CA ALA A 256 25.78 11.37 20.36
C ALA A 256 24.87 10.14 20.19
N PHE A 257 24.54 9.44 21.28
CA PHE A 257 23.60 8.32 21.25
C PHE A 257 22.23 8.71 20.65
N LEU A 258 21.66 9.85 21.07
CA LEU A 258 20.40 10.34 20.53
C LEU A 258 20.50 10.81 19.08
N ARG A 259 21.56 11.57 18.74
CA ARG A 259 21.73 12.24 17.44
C ARG A 259 22.22 11.30 16.33
N GLU A 260 23.12 10.39 16.65
CA GLU A 260 23.75 9.48 15.69
C GLU A 260 23.12 8.09 15.74
N GLY A 261 22.67 7.64 16.91
CA GLY A 261 22.01 6.34 17.08
C GLY A 261 20.54 6.37 16.65
N LEU A 262 19.72 7.20 17.30
CA LEU A 262 18.25 7.16 17.15
C LEU A 262 17.69 8.08 16.07
N LEU A 263 18.17 9.32 16.01
CA LEU A 263 17.62 10.34 15.12
C LEU A 263 17.66 9.96 13.63
N PRO A 264 18.72 9.31 13.08
CA PRO A 264 18.75 8.89 11.68
C PRO A 264 17.69 7.82 11.36
N MET A 265 17.37 6.94 12.31
CA MET A 265 16.35 5.91 12.15
C MET A 265 14.93 6.51 12.04
N VAL A 266 14.69 7.63 12.73
CA VAL A 266 13.37 8.28 12.79
C VAL A 266 13.17 9.30 11.67
N ARG A 267 14.23 9.99 11.24
CA ARG A 267 14.14 11.06 10.23
C ARG A 267 13.72 10.58 8.84
N ASN A 268 13.97 9.31 8.50
CA ASN A 268 13.63 8.76 7.20
C ASN A 268 12.16 8.28 7.16
N SER A 269 11.21 9.22 7.26
CA SER A 269 9.77 8.94 7.20
C SER A 269 9.32 8.12 5.98
N PRO A 270 9.84 8.35 4.75
CA PRO A 270 9.47 7.56 3.58
C PRO A 270 9.85 6.07 3.69
N TYR A 271 11.02 5.77 4.27
CA TYR A 271 11.45 4.37 4.47
C TYR A 271 10.50 3.59 5.38
N VAL A 272 9.97 4.24 6.42
CA VAL A 272 9.01 3.65 7.37
C VAL A 272 7.54 3.75 6.89
N GLY A 273 7.30 4.21 5.66
CA GLY A 273 5.97 4.34 5.07
C GLY A 273 5.07 5.34 5.79
N TYR A 274 5.65 6.44 6.30
CA TYR A 274 4.95 7.49 7.07
C TYR A 274 4.18 6.98 8.30
N GLY A 275 4.58 5.82 8.83
CA GLY A 275 3.95 5.13 9.96
C GLY A 275 3.16 3.87 9.56
N ASP A 276 2.59 3.81 8.35
CA ASP A 276 1.78 2.65 7.95
C ASP A 276 2.63 1.39 7.75
N GLY A 277 3.85 1.54 7.20
CA GLY A 277 4.80 0.44 7.08
C GLY A 277 5.18 -0.17 8.43
N VAL A 278 5.29 0.66 9.46
CA VAL A 278 5.54 0.22 10.85
C VAL A 278 4.38 -0.64 11.37
N TRP A 279 3.13 -0.20 11.17
CA TRP A 279 1.96 -0.97 11.57
C TRP A 279 1.84 -2.30 10.82
N ARG A 280 2.11 -2.32 9.51
CA ARG A 280 2.08 -3.55 8.71
C ARG A 280 3.08 -4.58 9.23
N VAL A 281 4.33 -4.17 9.46
CA VAL A 281 5.35 -5.05 10.04
C VAL A 281 4.93 -5.54 11.42
N PHE A 282 4.36 -4.68 12.26
CA PHE A 282 3.86 -5.08 13.57
C PHE A 282 2.76 -6.15 13.47
N PHE A 283 1.71 -5.92 12.68
CA PHE A 283 0.60 -6.87 12.54
C PHE A 283 1.04 -8.20 11.93
N ASP A 284 1.86 -8.18 10.89
CA ASP A 284 2.37 -9.41 10.29
C ASP A 284 3.28 -10.17 11.26
N SER A 285 4.01 -9.47 12.13
CA SER A 285 4.90 -10.12 13.11
C SER A 285 4.10 -10.76 14.24
N VAL A 286 3.01 -10.11 14.68
CA VAL A 286 2.05 -10.74 15.60
C VAL A 286 1.37 -11.96 14.95
N ALA A 287 1.04 -11.89 13.66
CA ALA A 287 0.47 -13.02 12.93
C ALA A 287 1.46 -14.20 12.82
N ALA A 288 2.74 -13.92 12.55
CA ALA A 288 3.80 -14.94 12.49
C ALA A 288 4.04 -15.61 13.86
N HIS A 289 3.99 -14.83 14.95
CA HIS A 289 4.23 -15.29 16.32
C HIS A 289 2.94 -15.56 17.12
N LYS A 290 1.79 -15.76 16.47
CA LYS A 290 0.48 -15.91 17.14
C LYS A 290 0.49 -17.02 18.21
N ARG A 291 1.18 -18.13 17.93
CA ARG A 291 1.29 -19.28 18.86
C ARG A 291 2.08 -18.91 20.12
N ASP A 292 3.18 -18.18 19.98
CA ASP A 292 4.04 -17.82 21.11
C ASP A 292 3.39 -16.73 21.99
N LEU A 293 2.67 -15.80 21.36
CA LEU A 293 2.04 -14.67 22.03
C LEU A 293 0.74 -15.03 22.77
N PHE A 294 -0.12 -15.87 22.18
CA PHE A 294 -1.49 -16.08 22.65
C PHE A 294 -1.82 -17.52 23.08
N SER A 295 -0.85 -18.44 23.11
CA SER A 295 -1.11 -19.81 23.55
C SER A 295 -1.43 -19.88 25.04
N SER A 296 -2.46 -20.67 25.38
CA SER A 296 -2.81 -21.02 26.76
C SER A 296 -1.73 -21.83 27.47
N SER A 297 -0.80 -22.44 26.73
CA SER A 297 0.33 -23.20 27.29
C SER A 297 1.31 -22.33 28.09
N ASN A 298 1.45 -21.05 27.72
CA ASN A 298 2.47 -20.17 28.30
C ASN A 298 1.95 -19.52 29.59
N SER A 299 0.73 -18.98 29.55
CA SER A 299 0.05 -18.46 30.74
C SER A 299 -1.45 -18.31 30.48
N PRO A 300 -2.30 -18.36 31.53
CA PRO A 300 -3.71 -18.02 31.39
C PRO A 300 -3.91 -16.57 30.92
N VAL A 301 -3.00 -15.66 31.28
CA VAL A 301 -3.01 -14.26 30.83
C VAL A 301 -2.82 -14.16 29.32
N SER A 302 -1.97 -14.99 28.72
CA SER A 302 -1.77 -15.06 27.27
C SER A 302 -3.04 -15.46 26.54
N ALA A 303 -3.85 -16.36 27.11
CA ALA A 303 -5.15 -16.73 26.55
C ALA A 303 -6.17 -15.59 26.61
N THR A 304 -6.24 -14.86 27.73
CA THR A 304 -7.09 -13.67 27.87
C THR A 304 -6.66 -12.55 26.91
N LEU A 305 -5.36 -12.34 26.73
CA LEU A 305 -4.81 -11.41 25.76
C LEU A 305 -5.15 -11.84 24.32
N GLY A 306 -5.08 -13.13 24.02
CA GLY A 306 -5.51 -13.70 22.76
C GLY A 306 -6.99 -13.43 22.47
N PHE A 307 -7.85 -13.62 23.47
CA PHE A 307 -9.28 -13.29 23.35
C PHE A 307 -9.50 -11.79 23.13
N ALA A 308 -8.84 -10.92 23.88
CA ALA A 308 -8.94 -9.46 23.71
C ALA A 308 -8.43 -9.00 22.33
N TRP A 309 -7.34 -9.61 21.84
CA TRP A 309 -6.82 -9.39 20.50
C TRP A 309 -7.83 -9.81 19.43
N GLU A 310 -8.40 -11.01 19.55
CA GLU A 310 -9.41 -11.49 18.60
C GLU A 310 -10.67 -10.61 18.63
N ALA A 311 -11.13 -10.20 19.80
CA ALA A 311 -12.25 -9.27 19.94
C ALA A 311 -11.99 -7.91 19.25
N LEU A 312 -10.76 -7.40 19.33
CA LEU A 312 -10.34 -6.19 18.61
C LEU A 312 -10.34 -6.39 17.10
N MET A 313 -9.80 -7.51 16.62
CA MET A 313 -9.69 -7.80 15.20
C MET A 313 -11.05 -8.12 14.54
N MET A 314 -12.08 -8.42 15.35
CA MET A 314 -13.47 -8.66 14.90
C MET A 314 -14.29 -7.37 14.78
N GLU A 315 -13.79 -6.21 15.21
CA GLU A 315 -14.45 -4.93 15.01
C GLU A 315 -14.55 -4.59 13.52
N ASP A 316 -15.61 -3.89 13.10
CA ASP A 316 -15.85 -3.57 11.67
C ASP A 316 -14.69 -2.80 11.03
N THR A 317 -13.99 -1.98 11.80
CA THR A 317 -12.76 -1.29 11.39
C THR A 317 -11.78 -1.24 12.55
N VAL A 318 -10.63 -1.91 12.43
CA VAL A 318 -9.56 -1.85 13.43
C VAL A 318 -8.82 -0.53 13.28
N ARG A 319 -9.01 0.37 14.25
CA ARG A 319 -8.35 1.69 14.24
C ARG A 319 -7.03 1.64 15.01
N THR A 320 -6.00 2.29 14.48
CA THR A 320 -4.73 2.44 15.19
C THR A 320 -4.89 3.46 16.32
N PRO A 321 -4.50 3.13 17.56
CA PRO A 321 -4.72 4.01 18.69
C PRO A 321 -3.73 5.20 18.69
N PRO A 322 -4.11 6.36 19.26
CA PRO A 322 -3.15 7.40 19.58
C PRO A 322 -2.22 6.94 20.72
N MET A 323 -0.96 7.36 20.67
CA MET A 323 0.07 6.97 21.61
C MET A 323 1.00 8.14 21.96
N THR A 324 1.72 8.02 23.06
CA THR A 324 2.74 8.98 23.50
C THR A 324 4.06 8.77 22.75
N ALA A 325 4.90 9.80 22.66
CA ALA A 325 6.17 9.75 21.94
C ALA A 325 7.08 8.54 22.28
N PRO A 326 7.30 8.17 23.57
CA PRO A 326 8.13 7.01 23.90
C PRO A 326 7.55 5.68 23.39
N VAL A 327 6.21 5.57 23.35
CA VAL A 327 5.52 4.38 22.83
C VAL A 327 5.61 4.33 21.30
N ALA A 328 5.50 5.47 20.61
CA ALA A 328 5.69 5.54 19.16
C ALA A 328 7.13 5.16 18.76
N LEU A 329 8.13 5.65 19.51
CA LEU A 329 9.52 5.29 19.29
C LEU A 329 9.77 3.81 19.57
N TYR A 330 9.19 3.27 20.64
CA TYR A 330 9.29 1.85 20.96
C TYR A 330 8.66 0.95 19.86
N LEU A 331 7.45 1.28 19.41
CA LEU A 331 6.78 0.57 18.30
C LEU A 331 7.64 0.59 17.04
N LEU A 332 8.22 1.74 16.68
CA LEU A 332 9.10 1.87 15.52
C LEU A 332 10.33 0.97 15.64
N LEU A 333 11.04 1.02 16.77
CA LEU A 333 12.27 0.24 16.96
C LEU A 333 12.00 -1.26 17.05
N VAL A 334 10.91 -1.70 17.70
CA VAL A 334 10.47 -3.10 17.69
C VAL A 334 10.16 -3.53 16.25
N SER A 335 9.43 -2.71 15.50
CA SER A 335 9.11 -3.03 14.11
C SER A 335 10.37 -3.12 13.25
N ILE A 336 11.37 -2.25 13.43
CA ILE A 336 12.66 -2.34 12.73
C ILE A 336 13.38 -3.67 13.06
N SER A 337 13.42 -4.04 14.34
CA SER A 337 14.03 -5.30 14.79
C SER A 337 13.35 -6.52 14.16
N GLU A 338 12.02 -6.58 14.23
CA GLU A 338 11.21 -7.64 13.60
C GLU A 338 11.37 -7.67 12.09
N SER A 339 11.43 -6.49 11.47
CA SER A 339 11.64 -6.35 10.04
C SER A 339 12.98 -6.94 9.60
N HIS A 340 14.06 -6.73 10.37
CA HIS A 340 15.36 -7.33 10.09
C HIS A 340 15.34 -8.86 10.19
N ASN A 341 14.62 -9.40 11.18
CA ASN A 341 14.51 -10.84 11.39
C ASN A 341 13.67 -11.53 10.29
N ARG A 342 12.59 -10.86 9.84
CA ARG A 342 11.59 -11.43 8.93
C ARG A 342 11.83 -11.18 7.45
N ALA A 343 12.66 -10.20 7.08
CA ALA A 343 12.95 -9.91 5.68
C ALA A 343 13.63 -11.12 4.97
N PRO A 344 13.35 -11.34 3.66
CA PRO A 344 14.08 -12.29 2.84
C PRO A 344 15.59 -12.00 2.84
N ALA A 345 16.43 -13.02 2.64
CA ALA A 345 17.89 -12.89 2.74
C ALA A 345 18.47 -11.77 1.86
N GLU A 346 17.89 -11.53 0.69
CA GLU A 346 18.27 -10.47 -0.26
C GLU A 346 18.04 -9.05 0.28
N LEU A 347 17.00 -8.86 1.11
CA LEU A 347 16.54 -7.56 1.63
C LEU A 347 16.95 -7.29 3.08
N LYS A 348 17.68 -8.22 3.72
CA LYS A 348 18.14 -8.07 5.11
C LYS A 348 19.16 -6.95 5.28
N THR A 349 19.97 -6.69 4.25
CA THR A 349 21.03 -5.68 4.26
C THR A 349 20.51 -4.30 3.83
N ALA A 350 19.76 -4.24 2.74
CA ALA A 350 19.20 -3.01 2.19
C ALA A 350 17.82 -3.26 1.58
N SER A 351 16.93 -2.28 1.72
CA SER A 351 15.61 -2.26 1.10
C SER A 351 15.17 -0.82 0.85
N THR A 352 14.20 -0.61 -0.02
CA THR A 352 13.62 0.73 -0.26
C THR A 352 12.60 1.11 0.80
N HIS A 353 11.88 0.11 1.34
CA HIS A 353 10.87 0.28 2.38
C HIS A 353 11.08 -0.72 3.51
N LEU A 354 10.53 -0.42 4.69
CA LEU A 354 10.62 -1.28 5.86
C LEU A 354 9.87 -2.60 5.65
N ASP A 355 8.63 -2.54 5.15
CA ASP A 355 7.71 -3.66 4.94
C ASP A 355 7.97 -4.50 3.67
N GLU A 356 8.98 -4.12 2.88
CA GLU A 356 9.35 -4.79 1.63
C GLU A 356 9.73 -6.26 1.85
N GLY A 357 9.06 -7.16 1.11
CA GLY A 357 9.26 -8.61 1.19
C GLY A 357 8.65 -9.30 2.42
N ILE A 358 8.02 -8.55 3.34
CA ILE A 358 7.33 -9.11 4.52
C ILE A 358 5.85 -9.35 4.20
N VAL A 359 5.22 -8.39 3.51
CA VAL A 359 3.82 -8.46 3.11
C VAL A 359 3.72 -9.22 1.77
N ALA A 360 2.97 -10.32 1.74
CA ALA A 360 2.93 -11.24 0.60
C ALA A 360 2.20 -10.70 -0.67
N THR A 361 1.68 -9.47 -0.67
CA THR A 361 0.65 -9.04 -1.65
C THR A 361 0.82 -7.62 -2.20
N GLU A 362 2.03 -7.07 -2.27
CA GLU A 362 2.22 -5.81 -2.99
C GLU A 362 2.45 -6.09 -4.49
N GLN A 363 1.38 -6.04 -5.27
CA GLN A 363 1.51 -5.82 -6.72
C GLN A 363 2.03 -4.39 -6.91
N HIS A 364 3.35 -4.21 -6.85
CA HIS A 364 3.95 -2.95 -7.24
C HIS A 364 3.55 -2.70 -8.69
N VAL A 365 2.90 -1.56 -8.93
CA VAL A 365 2.67 -1.06 -10.29
C VAL A 365 4.05 -0.84 -10.87
N VAL A 366 4.52 -1.79 -11.69
CA VAL A 366 5.85 -1.72 -12.31
C VAL A 366 5.88 -0.44 -13.14
N PRO A 367 6.65 0.59 -12.72
CA PRO A 367 6.77 1.82 -13.49
C PRO A 367 7.35 1.50 -14.86
N SER A 368 7.30 2.44 -15.81
CA SER A 368 8.03 2.27 -17.07
C SER A 368 9.48 1.86 -16.77
N ALA A 369 10.04 0.93 -17.56
CA ALA A 369 11.30 0.24 -17.23
C ALA A 369 12.49 1.18 -16.96
N PHE A 370 12.41 2.44 -17.39
CA PHE A 370 13.43 3.46 -17.20
C PHE A 370 12.87 4.73 -16.55
N ALA A 371 11.79 4.67 -15.78
CA ALA A 371 11.06 5.84 -15.28
C ALA A 371 11.95 6.87 -14.58
N THR A 372 13.04 6.44 -13.92
CA THR A 372 13.90 7.33 -13.14
C THR A 372 15.07 7.89 -13.94
N VAL A 373 15.45 7.26 -15.06
CA VAL A 373 16.47 7.80 -15.97
C VAL A 373 16.02 9.11 -16.62
N SER A 374 16.92 10.08 -16.66
CA SER A 374 16.68 11.38 -17.30
C SER A 374 16.27 11.23 -18.77
N PRO A 375 15.23 11.96 -19.24
CA PRO A 375 14.79 11.89 -20.62
C PRO A 375 15.88 12.32 -21.61
N ILE A 376 16.84 13.16 -21.20
CA ILE A 376 17.95 13.58 -22.05
C ILE A 376 18.88 12.39 -22.36
N VAL A 377 19.19 11.58 -21.35
CA VAL A 377 20.03 10.38 -21.49
C VAL A 377 19.34 9.37 -22.40
N LYS A 378 18.04 9.10 -22.16
CA LYS A 378 17.23 8.23 -23.02
C LYS A 378 17.23 8.68 -24.48
N ARG A 379 17.05 9.98 -24.72
CA ARG A 379 17.01 10.55 -26.08
C ARG A 379 18.36 10.47 -26.78
N ARG A 380 19.48 10.73 -26.07
CA ARG A 380 20.83 10.61 -26.63
C ARG A 380 21.13 9.17 -27.00
N PHE A 381 20.92 8.24 -26.06
CA PHE A 381 21.07 6.81 -26.31
C PHE A 381 20.24 6.35 -27.51
N ALA A 382 18.95 6.71 -27.54
CA ALA A 382 18.08 6.36 -28.65
C ALA A 382 18.54 7.00 -29.97
N ALA A 383 19.03 8.24 -29.97
CA ALA A 383 19.51 8.90 -31.17
C ALA A 383 20.74 8.21 -31.76
N ASP A 384 21.70 7.81 -30.93
CA ASP A 384 22.93 7.18 -31.37
C ASP A 384 22.67 5.75 -31.86
N ALA A 385 21.85 4.98 -31.12
CA ALA A 385 21.42 3.64 -31.53
C ALA A 385 20.63 3.65 -32.85
N LEU A 386 19.75 4.63 -33.04
CA LEU A 386 19.01 4.78 -34.30
C LEU A 386 19.92 5.16 -35.47
N LYS A 387 20.90 6.03 -35.26
CA LYS A 387 21.88 6.39 -36.32
C LYS A 387 22.72 5.19 -36.74
N GLU A 388 23.14 4.36 -35.79
CA GLU A 388 23.89 3.13 -36.06
C GLU A 388 23.06 2.14 -36.88
N LEU A 389 21.82 1.86 -36.43
CA LEU A 389 20.90 0.99 -37.17
C LEU A 389 20.59 1.52 -38.59
N LEU A 390 20.41 2.83 -38.74
CA LEU A 390 20.14 3.45 -40.03
C LEU A 390 21.38 3.58 -40.94
N GLY A 391 22.58 3.28 -40.42
CA GLY A 391 23.83 3.26 -41.18
C GLY A 391 24.11 1.94 -41.89
N GLU A 392 23.44 0.86 -41.49
CA GLU A 392 23.62 -0.49 -42.04
C GLU A 392 22.36 -0.98 -42.77
N VAL A 393 22.50 -1.60 -43.94
CA VAL A 393 21.37 -2.17 -44.70
C VAL A 393 20.56 -3.15 -43.83
N LYS A 394 21.24 -4.07 -43.14
CA LYS A 394 20.60 -5.03 -42.22
C LYS A 394 19.99 -4.35 -40.98
N GLY A 395 20.53 -3.21 -40.55
CA GLY A 395 20.01 -2.43 -39.43
C GLY A 395 18.68 -1.76 -39.78
N CYS A 396 18.59 -1.14 -40.97
CA CYS A 396 17.37 -0.53 -41.50
C CYS A 396 16.21 -1.53 -41.57
N GLY A 397 16.43 -2.72 -42.13
CA GLY A 397 15.40 -3.76 -42.25
C GLY A 397 14.91 -4.27 -40.89
N ARG A 398 15.79 -4.42 -39.90
CA ARG A 398 15.42 -4.78 -38.51
C ARG A 398 14.57 -3.70 -37.86
N LEU A 399 15.01 -2.44 -37.96
CA LEU A 399 14.29 -1.29 -37.42
C LEU A 399 12.91 -1.15 -38.07
N ALA A 400 12.82 -1.29 -39.40
CA ALA A 400 11.55 -1.21 -40.12
C ALA A 400 10.55 -2.29 -39.66
N LYS A 401 11.03 -3.52 -39.38
CA LYS A 401 10.19 -4.61 -38.86
C LYS A 401 9.71 -4.33 -37.42
N ALA A 402 10.60 -3.84 -36.56
CA ALA A 402 10.26 -3.47 -35.17
C ALA A 402 9.32 -2.26 -35.08
N LEU A 403 9.48 -1.26 -35.94
CA LEU A 403 8.54 -0.15 -36.04
C LEU A 403 7.16 -0.62 -36.51
N ARG A 404 7.11 -1.60 -37.41
CA ARG A 404 5.85 -2.18 -37.89
C ARG A 404 5.14 -2.99 -36.80
N SER A 405 5.85 -3.77 -35.98
CA SER A 405 5.25 -4.46 -34.81
C SER A 405 4.70 -3.47 -33.79
N ALA A 406 5.37 -2.33 -33.60
CA ALA A 406 4.90 -1.24 -32.75
C ALA A 406 3.82 -0.34 -33.38
N ARG A 407 3.31 -0.68 -34.58
CA ARG A 407 2.28 0.08 -35.35
C ARG A 407 2.71 1.47 -35.82
N LEU A 408 4.01 1.74 -35.88
CA LEU A 408 4.59 2.99 -36.39
C LEU A 408 4.87 2.85 -37.89
N HIS A 409 3.81 2.75 -38.68
CA HIS A 409 3.88 2.40 -40.11
C HIS A 409 4.62 3.43 -40.97
N ASP A 410 4.38 4.72 -40.73
CA ASP A 410 5.04 5.79 -41.50
C ASP A 410 6.56 5.76 -41.30
N TRP A 411 6.99 5.54 -40.06
CA TRP A 411 8.40 5.49 -39.70
C TRP A 411 9.04 4.16 -40.11
N SER A 412 8.27 3.06 -40.10
CA SER A 412 8.67 1.78 -40.70
C SER A 412 8.96 1.93 -42.19
N ARG A 413 8.12 2.67 -42.92
CA ARG A 413 8.32 2.98 -44.34
C ARG A 413 9.57 3.83 -44.57
N ASP A 414 9.80 4.83 -43.73
CA ASP A 414 11.00 5.69 -43.82
C ASP A 414 12.30 4.93 -43.50
N ALA A 415 12.28 4.02 -42.51
CA ALA A 415 13.41 3.14 -42.22
C ALA A 415 13.70 2.18 -43.39
N ALA A 416 12.66 1.60 -44.01
CA ALA A 416 12.82 0.76 -45.19
C ALA A 416 13.32 1.54 -46.41
N LEU A 417 12.94 2.82 -46.55
CA LEU A 417 13.47 3.69 -47.60
C LEU A 417 14.98 3.94 -47.39
N CYS A 418 15.43 4.10 -46.14
CA CYS A 418 16.86 4.26 -45.85
C CYS A 418 17.66 3.01 -46.22
N GLU A 419 17.08 1.81 -46.11
CA GLU A 419 17.67 0.55 -46.61
C GLU A 419 17.94 0.64 -48.12
N ALA A 420 16.93 1.04 -48.91
CA ALA A 420 17.06 1.20 -50.36
C ALA A 420 18.08 2.29 -50.75
N MET A 421 18.22 3.34 -49.93
CA MET A 421 19.22 4.41 -50.15
C MET A 421 20.66 3.98 -49.83
N LEU A 422 20.86 2.89 -49.09
CA LEU A 422 22.19 2.33 -48.82
C LEU A 422 22.64 1.35 -49.93
N ASP A 423 21.69 0.69 -50.60
CA ASP A 423 21.96 -0.21 -51.74
C ASP A 423 22.05 0.56 -53.07
N ASP A 424 23.02 1.49 -53.17
CA ASP A 424 23.13 2.45 -54.28
C ASP A 424 23.91 1.91 -55.50
N ARG A 425 24.32 0.62 -55.51
CA ARG A 425 25.24 0.09 -56.53
C ARG A 425 24.73 0.25 -57.96
N GLN A 426 23.43 0.06 -58.18
CA GLN A 426 22.81 0.20 -59.51
C GLN A 426 22.76 1.68 -59.94
N LEU A 427 22.45 2.58 -59.02
CA LEU A 427 22.37 4.02 -59.26
C LEU A 427 23.76 4.63 -59.54
N LEU A 428 24.79 4.18 -58.81
CA LEU A 428 26.18 4.59 -59.06
C LEU A 428 26.67 4.19 -60.46
N ARG A 429 26.24 3.02 -60.94
CA ARG A 429 26.51 2.53 -62.31
C ARG A 429 25.72 3.30 -63.37
N ALA A 430 24.46 3.62 -63.09
CA ALA A 430 23.61 4.40 -63.99
C ALA A 430 24.12 5.84 -64.17
N ASP A 431 24.71 6.45 -63.13
CA ASP A 431 25.21 7.82 -63.21
C ASP A 431 26.33 8.03 -64.25
N VAL A 432 27.09 6.96 -64.50
CA VAL A 432 28.27 6.97 -65.37
C VAL A 432 28.01 6.27 -66.71
N GLU A 433 26.81 5.76 -66.95
CA GLU A 433 26.49 4.95 -68.14
C GLU A 433 26.78 5.71 -69.45
N ASN A 434 26.37 6.97 -69.53
CA ASN A 434 26.61 7.83 -70.71
C ASN A 434 28.06 8.35 -70.78
N MET A 435 28.77 8.39 -69.65
CA MET A 435 30.13 8.93 -69.57
C MET A 435 31.17 7.94 -70.10
N VAL A 436 30.85 6.65 -70.01
CA VAL A 436 31.74 5.56 -70.40
C VAL A 436 32.10 5.64 -71.89
N ASP A 437 31.20 6.10 -72.77
CA ASP A 437 31.40 6.07 -74.23
C ASP A 437 32.66 6.81 -74.72
N ARG A 438 33.26 7.70 -73.90
CA ARG A 438 34.51 8.40 -74.24
C ARG A 438 35.79 7.55 -74.03
N PHE A 439 35.69 6.35 -73.41
CA PHE A 439 36.83 5.44 -73.11
C PHE A 439 37.33 4.60 -74.31
N ASP A 440 36.86 4.87 -75.52
CA ASP A 440 37.24 4.15 -76.75
C ASP A 440 38.75 4.28 -77.09
N SER A 441 39.38 5.42 -76.74
CA SER A 441 40.81 5.65 -77.00
C SER A 441 41.70 4.94 -75.97
N THR A 442 42.19 3.75 -76.31
CA THR A 442 43.07 2.94 -75.45
C THR A 442 44.30 3.71 -74.97
N ALA A 443 44.88 4.58 -75.79
CA ALA A 443 46.05 5.38 -75.42
C ALA A 443 45.74 6.42 -74.32
N GLU A 444 44.58 7.06 -74.40
CA GLU A 444 44.14 8.04 -73.40
C GLU A 444 43.76 7.35 -72.08
N VAL A 445 43.13 6.18 -72.17
CA VAL A 445 42.80 5.35 -70.99
C VAL A 445 44.07 4.89 -70.28
N LYS A 446 45.09 4.40 -71.01
CA LYS A 446 46.39 4.03 -70.42
C LYS A 446 47.02 5.19 -69.66
N SER A 447 46.99 6.40 -70.24
CA SER A 447 47.53 7.60 -69.58
C SER A 447 46.76 7.95 -68.29
N LEU A 448 45.44 7.83 -68.30
CA LEU A 448 44.59 8.06 -67.14
C LEU A 448 44.84 7.01 -66.05
N LEU A 449 44.91 5.73 -66.40
CA LEU A 449 45.18 4.63 -65.47
C LEU A 449 46.59 4.72 -64.86
N GLN A 450 47.61 5.06 -65.67
CA GLN A 450 48.96 5.33 -65.19
C GLN A 450 48.95 6.45 -64.15
N SER A 451 48.20 7.52 -64.42
CA SER A 451 48.07 8.67 -63.51
C SER A 451 47.38 8.28 -62.20
N LEU A 452 46.30 7.49 -62.25
CA LEU A 452 45.60 6.98 -61.06
C LEU A 452 46.50 6.06 -60.22
N MET A 453 47.27 5.17 -60.84
CA MET A 453 48.20 4.28 -60.15
C MET A 453 49.42 5.00 -59.56
N SER A 454 49.84 6.11 -60.16
CA SER A 454 50.93 6.96 -59.66
C SER A 454 50.54 7.84 -58.46
N GLY A 455 49.24 7.98 -58.18
CA GLY A 455 48.71 8.77 -57.06
C GLY A 455 49.09 8.25 -55.68
N THR A 456 48.76 8.99 -54.63
CA THR A 456 49.02 8.61 -53.22
C THR A 456 47.88 7.82 -52.58
N ASP A 457 46.70 7.78 -53.21
CA ASP A 457 45.48 7.22 -52.62
C ASP A 457 45.41 5.69 -52.77
N ILE A 458 45.46 4.98 -51.64
CA ILE A 458 45.48 3.53 -51.58
C ILE A 458 44.15 2.92 -52.05
N ALA A 459 43.02 3.59 -51.77
CA ALA A 459 41.69 3.08 -52.12
C ALA A 459 41.50 3.05 -53.64
N ILE A 460 41.98 4.09 -54.32
CA ILE A 460 41.95 4.18 -55.79
C ILE A 460 42.82 3.08 -56.40
N LYS A 461 44.05 2.89 -55.89
CA LYS A 461 44.94 1.82 -56.38
C LYS A 461 44.33 0.43 -56.20
N ALA A 462 43.69 0.20 -55.06
CA ALA A 462 43.01 -1.06 -54.79
C ALA A 462 41.83 -1.29 -55.73
N HIS A 463 41.01 -0.27 -55.99
CA HIS A 463 39.89 -0.37 -56.93
C HIS A 463 40.36 -0.61 -58.37
N VAL A 464 41.37 0.14 -58.83
CA VAL A 464 41.99 -0.09 -60.15
C VAL A 464 42.58 -1.49 -60.23
N SER A 465 43.27 -1.94 -59.18
CA SER A 465 43.85 -3.29 -59.14
C SER A 465 42.77 -4.38 -59.16
N HIS A 466 41.62 -4.14 -58.53
CA HIS A 466 40.47 -5.05 -58.55
C HIS A 466 39.85 -5.15 -59.94
N VAL A 467 39.51 -4.00 -60.56
CA VAL A 467 38.88 -3.95 -61.89
C VAL A 467 39.79 -4.58 -62.95
N PHE A 468 41.10 -4.32 -62.88
CA PHE A 468 42.07 -4.85 -63.85
C PHE A 468 42.76 -6.16 -63.41
N GLN A 469 42.26 -6.82 -62.35
CA GLN A 469 42.79 -8.09 -61.83
C GLN A 469 44.31 -8.10 -61.57
N LEU A 470 44.87 -6.95 -61.16
CA LEU A 470 46.29 -6.78 -60.83
C LEU A 470 46.58 -7.39 -59.45
N SER A 471 46.77 -8.70 -59.43
CA SER A 471 47.05 -9.45 -58.19
C SER A 471 48.39 -9.01 -57.57
N GLY A 472 48.36 -8.46 -56.35
CA GLY A 472 49.55 -8.21 -55.53
C GLY A 472 50.22 -6.83 -55.61
N MET A 473 49.63 -5.85 -56.31
CA MET A 473 50.26 -4.53 -56.52
C MET A 473 49.95 -3.45 -55.45
N ALA A 474 49.05 -3.71 -54.49
CA ALA A 474 48.54 -2.71 -53.56
C ALA A 474 49.56 -2.14 -52.53
N GLY A 475 50.81 -2.62 -52.50
CA GLY A 475 51.81 -2.24 -51.49
C GLY A 475 53.20 -1.83 -52.00
N LYS A 476 53.47 -1.81 -53.32
CA LYS A 476 54.81 -1.50 -53.84
C LYS A 476 54.80 -0.24 -54.72
N SER A 477 55.48 0.80 -54.25
CA SER A 477 55.34 2.20 -54.66
C SER A 477 55.87 2.58 -56.05
N GLN A 478 56.35 1.67 -56.91
CA GLN A 478 57.11 2.11 -58.10
C GLN A 478 57.24 1.09 -59.26
N GLN A 479 56.33 0.11 -59.38
CA GLN A 479 56.37 -0.79 -60.55
C GLN A 479 55.60 -0.19 -61.73
N LEU A 480 56.28 -0.05 -62.88
CA LEU A 480 55.64 0.20 -64.17
C LEU A 480 54.68 -0.96 -64.44
N VAL A 481 53.38 -0.66 -64.52
CA VAL A 481 52.36 -1.62 -64.96
C VAL A 481 52.41 -1.71 -66.48
N ASP A 482 52.60 -2.91 -67.00
CA ASP A 482 52.40 -3.17 -68.43
C ASP A 482 50.90 -3.17 -68.73
N TRP A 483 50.40 -2.00 -69.15
CA TRP A 483 48.98 -1.83 -69.43
C TRP A 483 48.49 -2.63 -70.63
N ASP A 484 49.37 -3.03 -71.56
CA ASP A 484 48.98 -3.89 -72.68
C ASP A 484 48.66 -5.31 -72.18
N ALA A 485 49.46 -5.83 -71.26
CA ALA A 485 49.18 -7.08 -70.58
C ALA A 485 47.94 -6.99 -69.65
N ALA A 486 47.79 -5.91 -68.90
CA ALA A 486 46.65 -5.73 -68.00
C ALA A 486 45.32 -5.57 -68.75
N MET A 487 45.29 -4.82 -69.85
CA MET A 487 44.10 -4.62 -70.67
C MET A 487 43.71 -5.89 -71.44
N SER A 488 44.68 -6.71 -71.85
CA SER A 488 44.41 -8.00 -72.50
C SER A 488 43.94 -9.06 -71.52
N ALA A 489 44.44 -9.09 -70.28
CA ALA A 489 43.98 -10.02 -69.24
C ALA A 489 42.49 -9.87 -68.88
N VAL A 490 41.93 -8.69 -69.14
CA VAL A 490 40.59 -8.26 -68.72
C VAL A 490 39.63 -8.18 -69.92
N ASP A 491 40.08 -8.61 -71.11
CA ASP A 491 39.35 -8.55 -72.38
C ASP A 491 38.84 -7.13 -72.71
N TRP A 492 39.67 -6.11 -72.48
CA TRP A 492 39.32 -4.71 -72.76
C TRP A 492 38.69 -4.48 -74.15
N PRO A 493 39.20 -5.05 -75.26
CA PRO A 493 38.61 -4.82 -76.59
C PRO A 493 37.13 -5.19 -76.70
N HIS A 494 36.65 -6.15 -75.91
CA HIS A 494 35.27 -6.65 -75.97
C HIS A 494 34.41 -6.12 -74.81
N CYS A 495 35.02 -5.86 -73.65
CA CYS A 495 34.32 -5.52 -72.41
C CYS A 495 34.67 -4.12 -71.86
N TRP A 496 35.32 -3.24 -72.64
CA TRP A 496 35.77 -1.93 -72.16
C TRP A 496 34.66 -1.11 -71.50
N ARG A 497 33.42 -1.19 -72.00
CA ARG A 497 32.28 -0.46 -71.42
C ARG A 497 31.97 -0.92 -69.99
N GLU A 498 32.03 -2.22 -69.73
CA GLU A 498 31.73 -2.76 -68.40
C GLU A 498 32.83 -2.39 -67.41
N HIS A 499 34.08 -2.51 -67.82
CA HIS A 499 35.24 -2.17 -66.98
C HIS A 499 35.35 -0.68 -66.72
N ALA A 500 35.08 0.17 -67.72
CA ALA A 500 35.01 1.62 -67.52
C ALA A 500 33.85 2.02 -66.60
N ARG A 501 32.69 1.36 -66.71
CA ARG A 501 31.55 1.57 -65.81
C ARG A 501 31.90 1.17 -64.39
N GLU A 502 32.57 0.04 -64.19
CA GLU A 502 33.01 -0.43 -62.88
C GLU A 502 34.08 0.51 -62.30
N LEU A 503 35.02 0.96 -63.11
CA LEU A 503 36.04 1.93 -62.72
C LEU A 503 35.43 3.23 -62.23
N LEU A 504 34.49 3.83 -62.98
CA LEU A 504 33.85 5.11 -62.63
C LEU A 504 32.72 4.97 -61.59
N SER A 505 32.23 3.76 -61.34
CA SER A 505 31.20 3.51 -60.32
C SER A 505 31.72 3.80 -58.90
N ASP A 506 33.03 3.68 -58.67
CA ASP A 506 33.63 4.05 -57.40
C ASP A 506 33.73 5.58 -57.24
N PRO A 507 33.30 6.15 -56.10
CA PRO A 507 33.33 7.59 -55.88
C PRO A 507 34.75 8.17 -55.76
N ALA A 508 35.70 7.40 -55.22
CA ALA A 508 37.06 7.88 -55.05
C ALA A 508 37.79 7.97 -56.40
N THR A 509 37.65 6.94 -57.24
CA THR A 509 38.16 6.96 -58.62
C THR A 509 37.53 8.06 -59.45
N LEU A 510 36.20 8.24 -59.42
CA LEU A 510 35.52 9.32 -60.16
C LEU A 510 36.03 10.71 -59.73
N GLY A 511 36.24 10.91 -58.43
CA GLY A 511 36.78 12.15 -57.86
C GLY A 511 38.25 12.39 -58.23
N ALA A 512 39.04 11.34 -58.42
CA ALA A 512 40.41 11.46 -58.89
C ALA A 512 40.49 11.69 -60.41
N VAL A 513 39.63 11.05 -61.19
CA VAL A 513 39.47 11.32 -62.64
C VAL A 513 39.12 12.78 -62.85
N TYR A 514 38.17 13.34 -62.11
CA TYR A 514 37.87 14.78 -62.18
C TYR A 514 39.08 15.67 -61.90
N ARG A 515 39.86 15.35 -60.85
CA ARG A 515 41.08 16.10 -60.52
C ARG A 515 42.13 16.03 -61.62
N LEU A 516 42.32 14.85 -62.23
CA LEU A 516 43.24 14.65 -63.35
C LEU A 516 42.78 15.42 -64.59
N LEU A 517 41.48 15.38 -64.91
CA LEU A 517 40.90 16.11 -66.04
C LEU A 517 41.08 17.63 -65.87
N LYS A 518 40.75 18.16 -64.69
CA LYS A 518 40.89 19.60 -64.40
C LYS A 518 42.34 20.09 -64.46
N ASN A 519 43.29 19.24 -64.07
CA ASN A 519 44.72 19.55 -64.19
C ASN A 519 45.19 19.52 -65.65
N ALA A 520 44.62 18.63 -66.47
CA ALA A 520 44.99 18.49 -67.88
C ALA A 520 44.41 19.60 -68.77
N THR A 521 43.17 20.05 -68.51
CA THR A 521 42.54 21.12 -69.30
C THR A 521 43.17 22.50 -69.07
N GLY A 522 43.93 22.67 -67.98
CA GLY A 522 44.75 23.86 -67.73
C GLY A 522 46.02 23.99 -68.59
N ALA A 523 46.44 22.94 -69.30
CA ALA A 523 47.64 22.97 -70.15
C ALA A 523 47.30 23.33 -71.61
N LYS A 524 47.93 24.40 -72.13
CA LYS A 524 47.59 25.11 -73.39
C LYS A 524 47.53 24.31 -74.73
N HIS A 525 47.65 22.99 -74.77
CA HIS A 525 47.73 22.22 -76.03
C HIS A 525 47.07 20.82 -76.04
N ALA A 526 46.07 20.53 -75.20
CA ALA A 526 45.48 19.19 -75.12
C ALA A 526 44.00 19.15 -75.51
N THR A 527 43.67 19.23 -76.80
CA THR A 527 42.35 18.80 -77.29
C THR A 527 42.38 17.29 -77.58
N LYS A 528 42.05 16.50 -76.56
CA LYS A 528 41.90 15.04 -76.62
C LYS A 528 40.49 14.64 -76.16
N ARG A 529 39.99 13.48 -76.59
CA ARG A 529 38.56 13.09 -76.37
C ARG A 529 38.20 12.91 -74.89
N LEU A 530 39.07 12.27 -74.11
CA LEU A 530 38.92 12.13 -72.65
C LEU A 530 39.33 13.40 -71.90
N PHE A 531 40.40 14.08 -72.31
CA PHE A 531 40.91 15.28 -71.62
C PHE A 531 40.33 16.57 -72.21
N CYS A 532 39.00 16.75 -72.09
CA CYS A 532 38.30 17.95 -72.53
C CYS A 532 37.39 18.53 -71.43
N ASP A 533 37.11 19.83 -71.54
CA ASP A 533 36.28 20.54 -70.55
C ASP A 533 34.84 20.02 -70.49
N GLU A 534 34.28 19.57 -71.62
CA GLU A 534 32.94 18.96 -71.65
C GLU A 534 32.88 17.69 -70.80
N TYR A 535 33.88 16.81 -70.91
CA TYR A 535 33.92 15.59 -70.13
C TYR A 535 34.19 15.89 -68.65
N ALA A 536 35.03 16.88 -68.35
CA ALA A 536 35.23 17.35 -66.98
C ALA A 536 33.91 17.85 -66.35
N ALA A 537 33.07 18.56 -67.12
CA ALA A 537 31.75 19.02 -66.67
C ALA A 537 30.76 17.87 -66.46
N GLU A 538 30.77 16.84 -67.32
CA GLU A 538 29.95 15.62 -67.12
C GLU A 538 30.36 14.86 -65.85
N VAL A 539 31.66 14.71 -65.61
CA VAL A 539 32.20 14.10 -64.38
C VAL A 539 31.85 14.94 -63.15
N GLU A 540 31.94 16.27 -63.25
CA GLU A 540 31.53 17.18 -62.17
C GLU A 540 30.04 17.05 -61.86
N ALA A 541 29.19 17.00 -62.88
CA ALA A 541 27.76 16.79 -62.72
C ALA A 541 27.42 15.44 -62.07
N ALA A 542 28.15 14.37 -62.40
CA ALA A 542 28.00 13.07 -61.74
C ALA A 542 28.44 13.11 -60.27
N LEU A 543 29.57 13.76 -59.96
CA LEU A 543 30.01 13.98 -58.57
C LEU A 543 29.02 14.82 -57.78
N GLN A 544 28.43 15.85 -58.39
CA GLN A 544 27.45 16.71 -57.75
C GLN A 544 26.14 15.96 -57.45
N ARG A 545 25.63 15.17 -58.41
CA ARG A 545 24.48 14.27 -58.19
C ARG A 545 24.73 13.29 -57.03
N ARG A 546 25.92 12.68 -56.98
CA ARG A 546 26.31 11.78 -55.88
C ARG A 546 26.34 12.53 -54.54
N LYS A 547 26.91 13.74 -54.48
CA LYS A 547 26.89 14.58 -53.26
C LYS A 547 25.47 14.91 -52.81
N GLU A 548 24.60 15.32 -53.72
CA GLU A 548 23.19 15.64 -53.43
C GLU A 548 22.44 14.44 -52.85
N ARG A 549 22.63 13.24 -53.42
CA ARG A 549 22.04 12.00 -52.89
C ARG A 549 22.54 11.68 -51.47
N THR A 550 23.84 11.83 -51.20
CA THR A 550 24.37 11.64 -49.84
C THR A 550 23.81 12.68 -48.86
N GLY A 551 23.60 13.92 -49.31
CA GLY A 551 22.94 14.98 -48.54
C GLY A 551 21.48 14.64 -48.22
N ALA A 552 20.71 14.18 -49.21
CA ALA A 552 19.31 13.77 -49.04
C ALA A 552 19.17 12.59 -48.07
N ARG A 553 20.08 11.60 -48.15
CA ARG A 553 20.13 10.47 -47.20
C ARG A 553 20.36 10.94 -45.76
N LYS A 554 21.33 11.84 -45.58
CA LYS A 554 21.64 12.41 -44.27
C LYS A 554 20.44 13.19 -43.70
N ALA A 555 19.77 13.99 -44.52
CA ALA A 555 18.57 14.73 -44.08
C ALA A 555 17.43 13.79 -43.64
N ARG A 556 17.18 12.70 -44.40
CA ARG A 556 16.11 11.73 -44.10
C ARG A 556 16.37 10.97 -42.80
N THR A 557 17.60 10.48 -42.63
CA THR A 557 18.02 9.77 -41.40
C THR A 557 17.93 10.69 -40.18
N GLU A 558 18.38 11.94 -40.28
CA GLU A 558 18.25 12.93 -39.20
C GLU A 558 16.78 13.24 -38.85
N GLN A 559 15.89 13.36 -39.84
CA GLN A 559 14.47 13.60 -39.61
C GLN A 559 13.81 12.43 -38.87
N LEU A 560 14.08 11.19 -39.30
CA LEU A 560 13.56 9.99 -38.65
C LEU A 560 14.05 9.88 -37.20
N VAL A 561 15.34 10.12 -36.97
CA VAL A 561 15.93 10.15 -35.63
C VAL A 561 15.27 11.22 -34.76
N ARG A 562 15.04 12.43 -35.27
CA ARG A 562 14.38 13.52 -34.50
C ARG A 562 12.95 13.16 -34.09
N ASN A 563 12.20 12.50 -34.97
CA ASN A 563 10.80 12.12 -34.71
C ASN A 563 10.71 11.01 -33.65
N LEU A 564 11.49 9.95 -33.82
CA LEU A 564 11.57 8.83 -32.87
C LEU A 564 12.11 9.27 -31.50
N THR A 565 13.08 10.18 -31.49
CA THR A 565 13.64 10.73 -30.25
C THR A 565 12.89 11.96 -29.73
N SER A 566 11.64 12.19 -30.15
CA SER A 566 10.79 13.21 -29.53
C SER A 566 10.47 12.84 -28.06
N TYR A 567 10.23 13.84 -27.20
CA TYR A 567 9.94 13.59 -25.77
C TYR A 567 8.72 12.70 -25.55
N GLU A 568 7.75 12.75 -26.46
CA GLU A 568 6.52 11.94 -26.41
C GLU A 568 6.78 10.47 -26.76
N GLN A 569 7.81 10.20 -27.57
CA GLN A 569 8.01 8.91 -28.24
C GLN A 569 9.28 8.19 -27.77
N VAL A 570 10.06 8.78 -26.87
CA VAL A 570 11.31 8.18 -26.43
C VAL A 570 11.08 6.83 -25.74
N GLU A 571 10.05 6.69 -24.90
CA GLU A 571 9.73 5.43 -24.21
C GLU A 571 9.30 4.33 -25.19
N SER A 572 8.45 4.65 -26.16
CA SER A 572 8.03 3.71 -27.21
C SER A 572 9.22 3.33 -28.10
N THR A 573 10.08 4.29 -28.42
CA THR A 573 11.29 4.06 -29.20
C THR A 573 12.28 3.15 -28.49
N LEU A 574 12.46 3.26 -27.17
CA LEU A 574 13.29 2.31 -26.42
C LEU A 574 12.74 0.88 -26.48
N ALA A 575 11.41 0.71 -26.41
CA ALA A 575 10.80 -0.60 -26.60
C ALA A 575 11.04 -1.15 -28.03
N VAL A 576 10.91 -0.30 -29.05
CA VAL A 576 11.22 -0.66 -30.45
C VAL A 576 12.69 -1.04 -30.61
N LEU A 577 13.62 -0.31 -30.00
CA LEU A 577 15.05 -0.60 -30.06
C LEU A 577 15.37 -1.96 -29.42
N ARG A 578 14.71 -2.30 -28.31
CA ARG A 578 14.82 -3.64 -27.71
C ARG A 578 14.29 -4.73 -28.64
N GLU A 579 13.14 -4.51 -29.29
CA GLU A 579 12.61 -5.43 -30.31
C GLU A 579 13.50 -5.56 -31.56
N ALA A 580 14.21 -4.50 -31.94
CA ALA A 580 15.16 -4.51 -33.06
C ALA A 580 16.48 -5.23 -32.72
N GLY A 581 16.70 -5.60 -31.45
CA GLY A 581 17.89 -6.30 -30.97
C GLY A 581 19.01 -5.40 -30.46
N VAL A 582 18.73 -4.15 -30.11
CA VAL A 582 19.69 -3.24 -29.46
C VAL A 582 19.71 -3.50 -27.96
N SER A 583 20.90 -3.71 -27.41
CA SER A 583 21.10 -3.90 -25.97
C SER A 583 20.85 -2.60 -25.20
N LEU A 584 19.91 -2.61 -24.25
CA LEU A 584 19.60 -1.46 -23.40
C LEU A 584 20.38 -1.46 -22.07
N LEU A 585 21.44 -2.28 -21.96
CA LEU A 585 22.20 -2.47 -20.72
C LEU A 585 22.74 -1.16 -20.13
N GLU A 586 23.09 -0.16 -20.95
CA GLU A 586 23.55 1.15 -20.45
C GLU A 586 22.45 1.87 -19.65
N LEU A 587 21.22 1.88 -20.19
CA LEU A 587 20.06 2.47 -19.52
C LEU A 587 19.61 1.62 -18.32
N GLU A 588 19.70 0.30 -18.42
CA GLU A 588 19.39 -0.61 -17.31
C GLU A 588 20.37 -0.42 -16.15
N ARG A 589 21.67 -0.28 -16.42
CA ARG A 589 22.66 0.07 -15.40
C ARG A 589 22.41 1.45 -14.79
N ALA A 590 21.99 2.43 -15.59
CA ALA A 590 21.65 3.75 -15.09
C ALA A 590 20.40 3.73 -14.18
N GLU A 591 19.37 2.97 -14.56
CA GLU A 591 18.16 2.78 -13.75
C GLU A 591 18.46 1.99 -12.46
N LEU A 592 19.32 0.96 -12.54
CA LEU A 592 19.77 0.23 -11.35
C LEU A 592 20.58 1.13 -10.42
N ALA A 593 21.47 1.97 -10.94
CA ALA A 593 22.24 2.91 -10.13
C ALA A 593 21.34 3.95 -9.43
N THR A 594 20.27 4.43 -10.09
CA THR A 594 19.30 5.33 -9.45
C THR A 594 18.39 4.60 -8.46
N ALA A 595 18.06 3.33 -8.71
CA ALA A 595 17.34 2.49 -7.76
C ALA A 595 18.18 2.21 -6.50
N GLU A 596 19.47 1.87 -6.65
CA GLU A 596 20.41 1.67 -5.55
C GLU A 596 20.54 2.93 -4.68
N GLN A 597 20.54 4.13 -5.27
CA GLN A 597 20.54 5.39 -4.51
C GLN A 597 19.30 5.58 -3.62
N ARG A 598 18.18 4.94 -3.95
CA ARG A 598 16.95 4.96 -3.13
C ARG A 598 16.93 3.88 -2.07
N THR A 599 17.77 2.86 -2.20
CA THR A 599 17.86 1.80 -1.19
C THR A 599 18.48 2.35 0.08
N VAL A 600 17.92 1.94 1.22
CA VAL A 600 18.37 2.35 2.54
C VAL A 600 18.90 1.11 3.22
N ARG A 601 20.05 1.25 3.88
CA ARG A 601 20.56 0.18 4.75
C ARG A 601 19.57 -0.07 5.87
N ARG A 602 19.11 -1.31 6.01
CA ARG A 602 18.15 -1.68 7.04
C ARG A 602 18.78 -1.47 8.43
N PRO A 603 18.24 -0.59 9.28
CA PRO A 603 18.84 -0.30 10.57
C PRO A 603 18.77 -1.51 11.49
N GLN A 604 19.80 -1.68 12.32
CA GLN A 604 19.81 -2.67 13.40
C GLN A 604 19.57 -1.97 14.73
N VAL A 605 18.72 -2.56 15.55
CA VAL A 605 18.35 -2.03 16.86
C VAL A 605 18.96 -2.92 17.93
N ASP A 606 19.72 -2.32 18.84
CA ASP A 606 20.22 -3.00 20.03
C ASP A 606 19.08 -3.18 21.06
N THR A 607 18.93 -4.41 21.55
CA THR A 607 17.97 -4.80 22.59
C THR A 607 18.08 -3.95 23.86
N GLY A 608 19.29 -3.47 24.20
CA GLY A 608 19.48 -2.58 25.35
C GLY A 608 18.74 -1.26 25.21
N VAL A 609 18.59 -0.74 23.98
CA VAL A 609 17.85 0.49 23.71
C VAL A 609 16.34 0.29 23.90
N LEU A 610 15.83 -0.87 23.52
CA LEU A 610 14.43 -1.24 23.74
C LEU A 610 14.12 -1.34 25.24
N ASP A 611 15.05 -1.84 26.05
CA ASP A 611 14.89 -1.90 27.51
C ASP A 611 14.85 -0.51 28.15
N LEU A 612 15.74 0.40 27.73
CA LEU A 612 15.76 1.79 28.18
C LEU A 612 14.46 2.52 27.82
N LEU A 613 13.92 2.25 26.63
CA LEU A 613 12.62 2.79 26.22
C LEU A 613 11.47 2.23 27.04
N LEU A 614 11.44 0.93 27.30
CA LEU A 614 10.42 0.34 28.16
C LEU A 614 10.45 0.97 29.55
N GLU A 615 11.63 1.28 30.09
CA GLU A 615 11.75 1.98 31.37
C GLU A 615 11.22 3.43 31.29
N SER A 616 11.49 4.14 30.19
CA SER A 616 10.89 5.46 29.95
C SER A 616 9.35 5.39 29.86
N ILE A 617 8.81 4.32 29.28
CA ILE A 617 7.36 4.09 29.19
C ILE A 617 6.78 3.80 30.57
N ARG A 618 7.48 3.03 31.42
CA ARG A 618 7.06 2.79 32.82
C ARG A 618 7.02 4.08 33.63
N GLN A 619 8.02 4.95 33.46
CA GLN A 619 8.05 6.27 34.12
C GLN A 619 6.92 7.18 33.61
N ARG A 620 6.64 7.17 32.31
CA ARG A 620 5.56 7.97 31.70
C ARG A 620 4.16 7.47 32.05
N HIS A 621 4.00 6.15 32.19
CA HIS A 621 2.72 5.46 32.45
C HIS A 621 2.85 4.48 33.63
N PRO A 622 3.00 4.97 34.87
CA PRO A 622 3.23 4.12 36.04
C PRO A 622 2.07 3.16 36.32
N SER A 623 0.85 3.50 35.87
CA SER A 623 -0.32 2.63 35.97
C SER A 623 -0.20 1.36 35.13
N TRP A 624 0.59 1.35 34.05
CA TRP A 624 0.77 0.19 33.18
C TRP A 624 1.67 -0.87 33.82
N ALA A 625 2.64 -0.45 34.65
CA ALA A 625 3.41 -1.36 35.48
C ALA A 625 2.55 -1.94 36.60
N LYS A 626 1.77 -1.09 37.30
CA LYS A 626 0.88 -1.54 38.40
C LYS A 626 -0.21 -2.51 37.96
N SER A 627 -0.74 -2.34 36.74
CA SER A 627 -1.79 -3.21 36.19
C SER A 627 -1.27 -4.44 35.44
N GLY A 628 0.05 -4.63 35.34
CA GLY A 628 0.65 -5.76 34.63
C GLY A 628 0.54 -5.71 33.10
N VAL A 629 0.23 -4.53 32.52
CA VAL A 629 0.30 -4.32 31.06
C VAL A 629 1.75 -4.45 30.59
N LEU A 630 2.68 -3.84 31.33
CA LEU A 630 4.10 -4.07 31.16
C LEU A 630 4.55 -5.12 32.18
N PRO A 631 5.10 -6.27 31.75
CA PRO A 631 5.64 -7.24 32.68
C PRO A 631 6.79 -6.64 33.51
N ALA A 632 7.00 -7.22 34.69
CA ALA A 632 8.13 -6.89 35.55
C ALA A 632 9.44 -7.02 34.75
N VAL A 633 10.46 -6.25 35.13
CA VAL A 633 11.76 -6.24 34.45
C VAL A 633 12.34 -7.65 34.50
N ALA A 634 12.26 -8.35 33.37
CA ALA A 634 12.83 -9.68 33.21
C ALA A 634 14.36 -9.58 33.19
N SER A 635 15.04 -10.51 33.87
CA SER A 635 16.49 -10.66 33.69
C SER A 635 16.77 -11.04 32.24
N ALA A 636 17.92 -10.65 31.68
CA ALA A 636 18.22 -10.89 30.27
C ALA A 636 18.07 -12.37 29.85
N ALA A 637 18.36 -13.30 30.77
CA ALA A 637 18.25 -14.75 30.54
C ALA A 637 16.81 -15.28 30.45
N SER A 638 15.81 -14.55 30.97
CA SER A 638 14.41 -14.98 30.96
C SER A 638 13.57 -14.34 29.85
N LYS A 639 14.17 -13.49 29.02
CA LYS A 639 13.47 -12.84 27.90
C LYS A 639 13.30 -13.83 26.75
N SER A 640 12.05 -14.10 26.37
CA SER A 640 11.74 -14.81 25.14
C SER A 640 12.21 -14.00 23.91
N PRO A 641 12.50 -14.62 22.76
CA PRO A 641 12.89 -13.88 21.55
C PRO A 641 11.81 -12.87 21.10
N VAL A 642 10.54 -13.16 21.42
CA VAL A 642 9.38 -12.32 21.13
C VAL A 642 9.01 -11.37 22.27
N TRP A 643 9.83 -11.26 23.33
CA TRP A 643 9.47 -10.52 24.56
C TRP A 643 9.15 -9.04 24.28
N HIS A 644 9.93 -8.38 23.43
CA HIS A 644 9.67 -6.98 23.06
C HIS A 644 8.39 -6.83 22.22
N LEU A 645 8.14 -7.78 21.30
CA LEU A 645 6.88 -7.83 20.54
C LEU A 645 5.67 -8.09 21.44
N GLU A 646 5.81 -8.96 22.46
CA GLU A 646 4.78 -9.21 23.46
C GLU A 646 4.45 -7.96 24.26
N CYS A 647 5.48 -7.22 24.71
CA CYS A 647 5.29 -5.94 25.41
C CYS A 647 4.54 -4.93 24.54
N MET A 648 4.91 -4.81 23.26
CA MET A 648 4.21 -3.93 22.32
C MET A 648 2.77 -4.40 22.07
N THR A 649 2.53 -5.70 21.97
CA THR A 649 1.19 -6.29 21.80
C THR A 649 0.29 -5.98 23.00
N ARG A 650 0.82 -6.10 24.22
CA ARG A 650 0.10 -5.71 25.45
C ARG A 650 -0.23 -4.22 25.48
N ILE A 651 0.72 -3.35 25.09
CA ILE A 651 0.48 -1.90 24.96
C ILE A 651 -0.62 -1.65 23.93
N TYR A 652 -0.54 -2.27 22.74
CA TYR A 652 -1.52 -2.12 21.68
C TYR A 652 -2.93 -2.51 22.15
N ILE A 653 -3.08 -3.70 22.76
CA ILE A 653 -4.35 -4.16 23.31
C ILE A 653 -4.86 -3.17 24.36
N ARG A 654 -4.01 -2.70 25.28
CA ARG A 654 -4.42 -1.76 26.34
C ARG A 654 -4.93 -0.42 25.78
N LEU A 655 -4.37 0.06 24.67
CA LEU A 655 -4.74 1.33 24.05
C LEU A 655 -5.99 1.20 23.17
N SER A 656 -6.13 0.10 22.44
CA SER A 656 -7.23 -0.11 21.48
C SER A 656 -8.47 -0.74 22.13
N TYR A 657 -8.30 -1.64 23.10
CA TYR A 657 -9.39 -2.37 23.72
C TYR A 657 -10.15 -1.50 24.71
N VAL A 658 -11.39 -1.14 24.38
CA VAL A 658 -12.28 -0.38 25.26
C VAL A 658 -13.14 -1.35 26.08
N PRO A 659 -13.02 -1.37 27.42
CA PRO A 659 -13.88 -2.17 28.28
C PRO A 659 -15.37 -1.83 28.08
N GLN A 660 -16.24 -2.83 28.19
CA GLN A 660 -17.68 -2.71 27.90
C GLN A 660 -18.37 -1.53 28.62
N ALA A 661 -18.04 -1.29 29.90
CA ALA A 661 -18.61 -0.17 30.66
C ALA A 661 -18.12 1.19 30.17
N ALA A 662 -16.83 1.30 29.84
CA ALA A 662 -16.26 2.52 29.26
C ALA A 662 -16.83 2.78 27.85
N ALA A 663 -17.02 1.75 27.04
CA ALA A 663 -17.62 1.86 25.71
C ALA A 663 -19.06 2.39 25.80
N ALA A 664 -19.86 1.89 26.75
CA ALA A 664 -21.21 2.38 27.02
C ALA A 664 -21.21 3.85 27.47
N LEU A 665 -20.35 4.24 28.43
CA LEU A 665 -20.21 5.63 28.88
C LEU A 665 -19.76 6.58 27.75
N MET A 666 -18.80 6.15 26.92
CA MET A 666 -18.33 6.94 25.79
C MET A 666 -19.43 7.15 24.75
N ALA A 667 -20.21 6.10 24.43
CA ALA A 667 -21.33 6.19 23.52
C ALA A 667 -22.46 7.08 24.07
N GLN A 668 -22.73 7.01 25.38
CA GLN A 668 -23.70 7.87 26.05
C GLN A 668 -23.29 9.35 25.96
N ARG A 669 -22.02 9.68 26.26
CA ARG A 669 -21.53 11.07 26.25
C ARG A 669 -21.43 11.68 24.86
N THR A 670 -20.89 10.94 23.90
CA THR A 670 -20.55 11.49 22.57
C THR A 670 -21.68 11.37 21.55
N ARG A 671 -22.52 10.33 21.66
CA ARG A 671 -23.58 10.01 20.69
C ARG A 671 -24.99 10.11 21.29
N ARG A 672 -25.11 10.45 22.58
CA ARG A 672 -26.38 10.48 23.32
C ARG A 672 -27.12 9.15 23.25
N ARG A 673 -26.38 8.03 23.23
CA ARG A 673 -26.98 6.68 23.28
C ARG A 673 -27.71 6.51 24.62
N LEU A 674 -28.99 6.17 24.55
CA LEU A 674 -29.85 5.96 25.72
C LEU A 674 -29.62 4.57 26.32
N GLY A 675 -30.01 4.41 27.60
CA GLY A 675 -29.93 3.17 28.37
C GLY A 675 -29.16 3.34 29.68
N PRO A 676 -29.46 2.52 30.70
CA PRO A 676 -28.65 2.49 31.92
C PRO A 676 -27.25 1.96 31.59
N VAL A 677 -26.24 2.50 32.27
CA VAL A 677 -24.86 2.00 32.16
C VAL A 677 -24.47 1.34 33.47
N GLY A 678 -24.29 0.02 33.43
CA GLY A 678 -23.84 -0.76 34.56
C GLY A 678 -22.35 -0.59 34.80
N THR A 679 -21.99 -0.18 36.02
CA THR A 679 -20.61 -0.02 36.48
C THR A 679 -20.16 -1.13 37.42
N GLU A 680 -21.11 -1.91 37.94
CA GLU A 680 -20.83 -3.02 38.85
C GLU A 680 -20.14 -4.19 38.13
N PRO A 681 -19.27 -4.96 38.80
CA PRO A 681 -18.58 -6.07 38.18
C PRO A 681 -19.51 -7.21 37.74
N THR A 682 -20.68 -7.32 38.36
CA THR A 682 -21.73 -8.29 38.02
C THR A 682 -22.57 -7.87 36.82
N GLN A 683 -22.45 -6.62 36.37
CA GLN A 683 -23.23 -6.07 35.26
C GLN A 683 -22.42 -6.08 33.95
N PHE A 684 -23.10 -6.33 32.85
CA PHE A 684 -22.52 -6.28 31.51
C PHE A 684 -23.42 -5.44 30.59
N ASN A 685 -22.84 -4.42 29.97
CA ASN A 685 -23.55 -3.52 29.06
C ASN A 685 -23.54 -4.12 27.65
N VAL A 686 -24.71 -4.54 27.19
CA VAL A 686 -24.91 -5.06 25.83
C VAL A 686 -25.31 -3.92 24.91
N PRO A 687 -24.55 -3.62 23.84
CA PRO A 687 -25.00 -2.68 22.82
C PRO A 687 -26.13 -3.31 21.99
N THR A 688 -27.32 -2.75 22.10
CA THR A 688 -28.52 -3.24 21.39
C THR A 688 -29.09 -2.20 20.43
N GLU A 689 -29.75 -2.66 19.38
CA GLU A 689 -30.66 -1.85 18.56
C GLU A 689 -32.11 -2.16 18.95
N MET A 690 -32.95 -1.13 19.01
CA MET A 690 -34.39 -1.26 19.24
C MET A 690 -35.13 -0.68 18.03
N GLY A 691 -35.87 -1.52 17.32
CA GLY A 691 -36.75 -1.11 16.23
C GLY A 691 -38.19 -1.09 16.69
N MET A 692 -38.81 0.08 16.63
CA MET A 692 -40.22 0.35 16.97
C MET A 692 -40.88 1.14 15.84
N VAL A 693 -42.21 1.15 15.78
CA VAL A 693 -42.98 1.84 14.74
C VAL A 693 -43.90 2.85 15.41
N GLU A 694 -43.84 4.10 14.97
CA GLU A 694 -44.77 5.15 15.38
C GLU A 694 -45.57 5.60 14.16
N GLN A 695 -46.90 5.59 14.28
CA GLN A 695 -47.79 6.06 13.25
C GLN A 695 -48.88 6.91 13.88
N TYR A 696 -48.87 8.19 13.52
CA TYR A 696 -49.90 9.16 13.90
C TYR A 696 -50.70 9.52 12.66
N ASP A 697 -52.01 9.27 12.69
CA ASP A 697 -52.86 9.65 11.58
C ASP A 697 -52.97 11.18 11.50
N ASN A 698 -52.48 11.74 10.40
CA ASN A 698 -52.54 13.17 10.13
C ASN A 698 -53.59 13.54 9.08
N LEU A 699 -54.39 12.57 8.63
CA LEU A 699 -55.38 12.71 7.58
C LEU A 699 -56.79 12.73 8.19
N GLN A 700 -57.58 11.68 7.93
CA GLN A 700 -59.00 11.65 8.21
C GLN A 700 -59.31 11.44 9.69
N TYR A 701 -58.55 10.59 10.37
CA TYR A 701 -58.89 10.18 11.73
C TYR A 701 -58.52 11.22 12.78
N LYS A 702 -57.62 12.16 12.46
CA LYS A 702 -57.00 13.13 13.38
C LYS A 702 -57.95 13.87 14.34
N ARG A 703 -59.13 14.30 13.89
CA ARG A 703 -59.88 15.41 14.54
C ARG A 703 -61.19 15.03 15.22
N TYR A 704 -61.73 13.85 14.97
CA TYR A 704 -63.03 13.45 15.54
C TYR A 704 -62.85 12.44 16.68
N ASP A 705 -63.96 12.09 17.35
CA ASP A 705 -63.97 11.16 18.49
C ASP A 705 -63.33 9.79 18.16
N TRP A 706 -63.38 9.39 16.90
CA TRP A 706 -62.72 8.17 16.44
C TRP A 706 -61.20 8.20 16.49
N GLN A 707 -60.59 9.38 16.66
CA GLN A 707 -59.15 9.54 16.76
C GLN A 707 -58.59 8.71 17.90
N GLY A 708 -59.28 8.70 19.05
CA GLY A 708 -58.78 8.04 20.26
C GLY A 708 -58.65 6.52 20.07
N TRP A 709 -59.71 5.85 19.63
CA TRP A 709 -59.67 4.40 19.43
C TRP A 709 -58.86 4.03 18.18
N TYR A 710 -58.86 4.85 17.12
CA TYR A 710 -58.06 4.60 15.93
C TYR A 710 -56.57 4.70 16.27
N GLN A 711 -56.16 5.75 16.99
CA GLN A 711 -54.79 5.89 17.47
C GLN A 711 -54.40 4.71 18.36
N ARG A 712 -55.27 4.31 19.31
CA ARG A 712 -55.01 3.13 20.14
C ARG A 712 -54.87 1.85 19.31
N MET A 713 -55.72 1.65 18.31
CA MET A 713 -55.66 0.48 17.41
C MET A 713 -54.32 0.45 16.66
N VAL A 714 -53.85 1.59 16.16
CA VAL A 714 -52.56 1.72 15.47
C VAL A 714 -51.39 1.46 16.43
N ASP A 715 -51.43 2.01 17.64
CA ASP A 715 -50.40 1.80 18.66
C ASP A 715 -50.29 0.32 19.05
N VAL A 716 -51.44 -0.35 19.26
CA VAL A 716 -51.51 -1.78 19.55
C VAL A 716 -51.07 -2.62 18.35
N HIS A 717 -51.41 -2.22 17.12
CA HIS A 717 -50.92 -2.89 15.92
C HIS A 717 -49.40 -2.81 15.81
N ASN A 718 -48.83 -1.68 16.22
CA ASN A 718 -47.39 -1.40 16.22
C ASN A 718 -46.70 -1.72 17.55
N ARG A 719 -47.33 -2.54 18.42
CA ARG A 719 -46.78 -2.89 19.74
C ARG A 719 -45.43 -3.61 19.67
N ASN A 720 -45.16 -4.31 18.57
CA ASN A 720 -43.95 -5.10 18.40
C ASN A 720 -42.69 -4.25 18.51
N VAL A 721 -41.78 -4.63 19.40
CA VAL A 721 -40.45 -4.05 19.51
C VAL A 721 -39.42 -5.11 19.15
N SER A 722 -38.63 -4.82 18.11
CA SER A 722 -37.52 -5.69 17.70
C SER A 722 -36.24 -5.29 18.43
N ILE A 723 -35.73 -6.17 19.30
CA ILE A 723 -34.48 -5.97 20.03
C ILE A 723 -33.39 -6.81 19.38
N LYS A 724 -32.30 -6.17 18.96
CA LYS A 724 -31.19 -6.83 18.24
C LYS A 724 -29.86 -6.61 18.93
N CYS A 725 -28.99 -7.62 18.91
CA CYS A 725 -27.57 -7.46 19.22
C CYS A 725 -26.72 -8.38 18.33
N ARG A 726 -25.54 -7.90 17.92
CA ARG A 726 -24.56 -8.74 17.21
C ARG A 726 -23.89 -9.66 18.21
N LEU A 727 -23.69 -10.91 17.83
CA LEU A 727 -22.97 -11.87 18.67
C LEU A 727 -21.49 -11.48 18.84
N ASP A 728 -20.91 -10.79 17.88
CA ASP A 728 -19.53 -10.30 17.97
C ASP A 728 -19.35 -9.21 19.03
N ASP A 729 -20.35 -8.34 19.23
CA ASP A 729 -20.31 -7.31 20.27
C ASP A 729 -20.39 -7.91 21.69
N LEU A 730 -20.90 -9.14 21.81
CA LEU A 730 -20.93 -9.90 23.07
C LEU A 730 -19.58 -10.53 23.42
N LYS A 731 -18.67 -10.67 22.45
CA LYS A 731 -17.32 -11.22 22.64
C LYS A 731 -16.38 -10.19 23.27
N ARG A 732 -16.70 -9.77 24.49
CA ARG A 732 -15.88 -8.86 25.30
C ARG A 732 -15.55 -9.50 26.63
N LEU A 733 -14.47 -9.05 27.25
CA LEU A 733 -14.13 -9.37 28.63
C LEU A 733 -15.17 -8.77 29.57
N ASP A 734 -15.63 -9.57 30.53
CA ASP A 734 -16.37 -9.12 31.69
C ASP A 734 -15.45 -8.42 32.71
N ALA A 735 -16.03 -7.89 33.79
CA ALA A 735 -15.26 -7.17 34.80
C ALA A 735 -14.27 -8.06 35.58
N TYR A 736 -14.46 -9.38 35.57
CA TYR A 736 -13.56 -10.35 36.18
C TYR A 736 -12.42 -10.77 35.23
N GLY A 737 -12.44 -10.31 33.98
CA GLY A 737 -11.44 -10.64 32.97
C GLY A 737 -11.73 -11.93 32.21
N ASN A 738 -12.90 -12.55 32.42
CA ASN A 738 -13.34 -13.71 31.66
C ASN A 738 -14.05 -13.24 30.38
N PRO A 739 -13.94 -13.98 29.25
CA PRO A 739 -14.81 -13.78 28.11
C PRO A 739 -16.29 -13.80 28.52
N PHE A 740 -17.08 -12.79 28.17
CA PHE A 740 -18.52 -12.78 28.46
C PHE A 740 -19.26 -13.81 27.60
N VAL A 741 -18.97 -13.84 26.29
CA VAL A 741 -19.38 -14.88 25.36
C VAL A 741 -18.13 -15.44 24.68
N GLU A 742 -17.77 -16.68 25.03
CA GLU A 742 -16.76 -17.47 24.31
C GLU A 742 -17.41 -18.36 23.24
N MET A 743 -16.59 -19.13 22.52
CA MET A 743 -17.07 -20.04 21.47
C MET A 743 -18.18 -20.99 21.95
N GLN A 744 -18.03 -21.61 23.13
CA GLN A 744 -19.02 -22.58 23.63
C GLN A 744 -20.28 -21.89 24.13
N THR A 745 -20.15 -20.71 24.76
CA THR A 745 -21.28 -19.83 25.09
C THR A 745 -22.06 -19.41 23.84
N GLU A 746 -21.37 -19.04 22.77
CA GLU A 746 -21.99 -18.68 21.50
C GLU A 746 -22.72 -19.87 20.86
N ARG A 747 -22.11 -21.06 20.85
CA ARG A 747 -22.75 -22.29 20.36
C ARG A 747 -24.02 -22.60 21.15
N ARG A 748 -23.94 -22.51 22.48
CA ARG A 748 -25.10 -22.71 23.36
C ARG A 748 -26.19 -21.67 23.09
N LEU A 749 -25.82 -20.39 22.97
CA LEU A 749 -26.73 -19.30 22.66
C LEU A 749 -27.47 -19.52 21.32
N ARG A 750 -26.74 -19.92 20.28
CA ARG A 750 -27.31 -20.21 18.95
C ARG A 750 -28.33 -21.35 19.00
N ILE A 751 -28.06 -22.40 19.78
CA ILE A 751 -28.99 -23.53 19.94
C ILE A 751 -30.22 -23.13 20.76
N LEU A 752 -30.03 -22.37 21.84
CA LEU A 752 -31.15 -21.90 22.67
C LEU A 752 -32.09 -20.95 21.92
N ALA A 753 -31.53 -20.08 21.08
CA ALA A 753 -32.27 -19.06 20.34
C ALA A 753 -32.84 -19.57 19.01
N ASP A 754 -32.32 -20.68 18.47
CA ASP A 754 -32.75 -21.31 17.22
C ASP A 754 -32.89 -20.30 16.07
N HIS A 755 -34.08 -20.16 15.48
CA HIS A 755 -34.38 -19.25 14.36
C HIS A 755 -34.25 -17.75 14.71
N ARG A 756 -34.12 -17.39 15.99
CA ARG A 756 -33.97 -15.99 16.44
C ARG A 756 -32.57 -15.44 16.17
N VAL A 757 -31.61 -16.29 15.81
CA VAL A 757 -30.27 -15.87 15.39
C VAL A 757 -30.14 -16.01 13.87
N GLY A 758 -29.90 -14.89 13.19
CA GLY A 758 -29.65 -14.84 11.75
C GLY A 758 -28.47 -13.94 11.43
N MET A 759 -27.58 -14.36 10.52
CA MET A 759 -26.41 -13.57 10.09
C MET A 759 -25.47 -13.11 11.24
N GLY A 760 -25.43 -13.85 12.35
CA GLY A 760 -24.65 -13.47 13.53
C GLY A 760 -25.31 -12.38 14.39
N VAL A 761 -26.61 -12.12 14.20
CA VAL A 761 -27.41 -11.18 14.98
C VAL A 761 -28.50 -11.96 15.70
N LEU A 762 -28.58 -11.79 17.01
CA LEU A 762 -29.72 -12.23 17.81
C LEU A 762 -30.82 -11.17 17.69
N LYS A 763 -32.03 -11.57 17.26
CA LYS A 763 -33.21 -10.73 17.15
C LYS A 763 -34.35 -11.31 17.98
N LEU A 764 -34.82 -10.54 18.95
CA LEU A 764 -36.02 -10.83 19.73
C LEU A 764 -37.13 -9.87 19.30
N ASP A 765 -38.20 -10.40 18.72
CA ASP A 765 -39.42 -9.63 18.47
C ASP A 765 -40.34 -9.81 19.68
N SER A 766 -40.69 -8.70 20.33
CA SER A 766 -41.46 -8.65 21.57
C SER A 766 -42.81 -8.00 21.29
N ASP A 767 -43.87 -8.80 21.30
CA ASP A 767 -45.23 -8.41 20.91
C ASP A 767 -46.28 -8.79 21.97
N LYS A 768 -45.83 -9.17 23.17
CA LYS A 768 -46.65 -9.74 24.25
C LYS A 768 -47.67 -8.74 24.82
N TYR A 769 -47.24 -7.51 25.04
CA TYR A 769 -48.03 -6.45 25.66
C TYR A 769 -48.52 -5.46 24.61
N GLU A 770 -49.58 -4.73 24.92
CA GLU A 770 -50.15 -3.72 24.01
C GLU A 770 -49.24 -2.52 23.79
N ASP A 771 -48.45 -2.17 24.81
CA ASP A 771 -47.59 -0.99 24.79
C ASP A 771 -46.14 -1.35 24.47
N GLN A 772 -45.50 -0.53 23.65
CA GLN A 772 -44.09 -0.70 23.29
C GLN A 772 -43.16 -0.65 24.51
N HIS A 773 -43.49 0.16 25.52
CA HIS A 773 -42.71 0.25 26.76
C HIS A 773 -42.60 -1.10 27.49
N ASP A 774 -43.73 -1.80 27.62
CA ASP A 774 -43.78 -3.10 28.27
C ASP A 774 -43.08 -4.16 27.42
N ASN A 775 -43.18 -4.06 26.09
CA ASN A 775 -42.47 -4.95 25.19
C ASN A 775 -40.95 -4.73 25.20
N ILE A 776 -40.46 -3.50 25.43
CA ILE A 776 -39.04 -3.23 25.69
C ILE A 776 -38.59 -3.94 26.98
N THR A 777 -39.37 -3.80 28.06
CA THR A 777 -39.06 -4.42 29.36
C THR A 777 -39.07 -5.94 29.26
N TYR A 778 -40.10 -6.51 28.63
CA TYR A 778 -40.23 -7.95 28.42
C TYR A 778 -39.11 -8.50 27.55
N GLY A 779 -38.83 -7.85 26.42
CA GLY A 779 -37.77 -8.26 25.51
C GLY A 779 -36.38 -8.16 26.14
N SER A 780 -36.12 -7.12 26.94
CA SER A 780 -34.85 -6.97 27.67
C SER A 780 -34.68 -8.05 28.74
N THR A 781 -35.76 -8.43 29.43
CA THR A 781 -35.77 -9.54 30.39
C THR A 781 -35.50 -10.88 29.70
N LYS A 782 -36.11 -11.13 28.52
CA LYS A 782 -35.84 -12.34 27.75
C LYS A 782 -34.42 -12.39 27.18
N LEU A 783 -33.85 -11.25 26.80
CA LEU A 783 -32.45 -11.17 26.39
C LEU A 783 -31.51 -11.54 27.54
N SER A 784 -31.71 -10.99 28.73
CA SER A 784 -30.85 -11.31 29.89
C SER A 784 -31.02 -12.75 30.35
N GLU A 785 -32.23 -13.30 30.34
CA GLU A 785 -32.53 -14.72 30.63
C GLU A 785 -31.79 -15.66 29.66
N LEU A 786 -31.87 -15.37 28.35
CA LEU A 786 -31.22 -16.16 27.32
C LEU A 786 -29.68 -16.11 27.44
N LEU A 787 -29.11 -14.93 27.72
CA LEU A 787 -27.67 -14.78 27.95
C LEU A 787 -27.21 -15.50 29.22
N ALA A 788 -28.01 -15.45 30.30
CA ALA A 788 -27.73 -16.16 31.53
C ALA A 788 -27.71 -17.69 31.32
N ASP A 789 -28.65 -18.24 30.54
CA ASP A 789 -28.65 -19.66 30.23
C ASP A 789 -27.51 -20.06 29.28
N ALA A 790 -27.19 -19.21 28.30
CA ALA A 790 -26.05 -19.44 27.41
C ALA A 790 -24.71 -19.44 28.16
N ARG A 791 -24.53 -18.57 29.16
CA ARG A 791 -23.30 -18.49 29.96
C ARG A 791 -23.02 -19.74 30.79
N LYS A 792 -23.99 -20.65 30.99
CA LYS A 792 -23.74 -21.95 31.65
C LYS A 792 -22.62 -22.76 30.98
N ALA A 793 -22.36 -22.55 29.68
CA ALA A 793 -21.24 -23.17 28.97
C ALA A 793 -19.86 -22.88 29.60
N GLN A 794 -19.73 -21.80 30.38
CA GLN A 794 -18.49 -21.42 31.06
C GLN A 794 -18.27 -22.16 32.39
N LEU A 795 -19.31 -22.81 32.92
CA LEU A 795 -19.22 -23.54 34.19
C LEU A 795 -18.43 -24.84 34.05
N GLY A 796 -18.49 -25.48 32.87
CA GLY A 796 -17.84 -26.76 32.62
C GLY A 796 -18.22 -27.37 31.28
N LYS A 797 -17.51 -28.45 30.92
CA LYS A 797 -17.69 -29.15 29.64
C LYS A 797 -19.03 -29.86 29.53
N GLU A 798 -19.67 -30.16 30.65
CA GLU A 798 -21.00 -30.78 30.74
C GLU A 798 -22.11 -29.89 30.16
N TYR A 799 -21.91 -28.56 30.13
CA TYR A 799 -22.86 -27.62 29.53
C TYR A 799 -22.57 -27.33 28.05
N TRP A 800 -21.47 -27.87 27.52
CA TRP A 800 -21.11 -27.67 26.13
C TRP A 800 -22.08 -28.46 25.25
N PRO A 801 -22.76 -27.80 24.31
CA PRO A 801 -23.68 -28.51 23.44
C PRO A 801 -22.93 -29.56 22.61
N SER A 802 -23.46 -30.78 22.61
CA SER A 802 -22.93 -31.88 21.81
C SER A 802 -22.90 -31.50 20.32
N VAL A 803 -21.89 -31.98 19.60
CA VAL A 803 -21.85 -31.84 18.14
C VAL A 803 -22.71 -32.93 17.54
N GLU A 804 -23.71 -32.56 16.74
CA GLU A 804 -24.57 -33.52 16.04
C GLU A 804 -23.82 -34.15 14.86
N VAL A 805 -23.14 -35.26 15.14
CA VAL A 805 -22.42 -36.03 14.12
C VAL A 805 -23.39 -36.99 13.45
N LYS A 806 -23.46 -36.96 12.11
CA LYS A 806 -24.21 -37.95 11.33
C LYS A 806 -23.44 -39.28 11.30
N VAL A 807 -23.60 -40.09 12.35
CA VAL A 807 -23.00 -41.43 12.45
C VAL A 807 -23.65 -42.35 11.42
N ARG A 808 -22.84 -42.90 10.52
CA ARG A 808 -23.31 -43.86 9.50
C ARG A 808 -23.94 -45.07 10.19
N ARG A 809 -25.06 -45.59 9.66
CA ARG A 809 -25.58 -46.93 10.03
C ARG A 809 -24.45 -47.96 9.89
N PRO A 810 -24.45 -49.07 10.66
CA PRO A 810 -23.41 -50.10 10.58
C PRO A 810 -23.18 -50.47 9.11
N SER A 811 -21.90 -50.53 8.73
CA SER A 811 -21.49 -50.75 7.35
C SER A 811 -22.02 -52.10 6.85
N GLY A 812 -22.03 -52.30 5.52
CA GLY A 812 -22.38 -53.61 4.96
C GLY A 812 -21.55 -54.74 5.57
N GLN A 813 -20.27 -54.48 5.84
CA GLN A 813 -19.38 -55.42 6.54
C GLN A 813 -19.87 -55.72 7.96
N SER A 814 -20.23 -54.71 8.77
CA SER A 814 -20.81 -54.96 10.09
C SER A 814 -22.14 -55.72 10.03
N LYS A 815 -22.96 -55.48 9.00
CA LYS A 815 -24.22 -56.19 8.79
C LYS A 815 -24.04 -57.65 8.39
N THR A 816 -22.91 -58.05 7.79
CA THR A 816 -22.64 -59.48 7.51
C THR A 816 -22.65 -60.31 8.79
N TYR A 817 -22.12 -59.76 9.90
CA TYR A 817 -22.14 -60.41 11.20
C TYR A 817 -23.55 -60.66 11.75
N TYR A 818 -24.58 -59.97 11.25
CA TYR A 818 -25.96 -60.19 11.70
C TYR A 818 -26.50 -61.57 11.30
N SER A 819 -25.96 -62.18 10.23
CA SER A 819 -26.35 -63.51 9.78
C SER A 819 -25.76 -64.65 10.61
N VAL A 820 -24.68 -64.37 11.34
CA VAL A 820 -23.92 -65.33 12.17
C VAL A 820 -24.10 -65.06 13.67
N LEU A 821 -25.04 -64.18 14.05
CA LEU A 821 -25.43 -63.99 15.44
C LEU A 821 -26.07 -65.28 15.96
N ASP A 822 -25.55 -65.79 17.08
CA ASP A 822 -26.03 -67.02 17.72
C ASP A 822 -25.94 -68.29 16.85
N ASP A 823 -25.04 -68.32 15.86
CA ASP A 823 -24.96 -69.40 14.86
C ASP A 823 -24.96 -70.80 15.48
N ALA A 824 -24.09 -71.08 16.45
CA ALA A 824 -24.04 -72.39 17.12
C ALA A 824 -25.35 -72.76 17.86
N ARG A 825 -26.03 -71.78 18.47
CA ARG A 825 -27.33 -72.00 19.14
C ARG A 825 -28.43 -72.20 18.13
N ILE A 826 -28.46 -71.42 17.05
CA ILE A 826 -29.43 -71.52 15.96
C ILE A 826 -29.25 -72.85 15.24
N GLU A 827 -28.02 -73.29 14.98
CA GLU A 827 -27.74 -74.61 14.40
C GLU A 827 -28.19 -75.75 15.32
N SER A 828 -27.88 -75.71 16.63
CA SER A 828 -28.37 -76.72 17.58
C SER A 828 -29.90 -76.71 17.67
N LYS A 829 -30.51 -75.53 17.79
CA LYS A 829 -31.96 -75.40 17.93
C LYS A 829 -32.67 -75.80 16.64
N SER A 830 -32.12 -75.46 15.47
CA SER A 830 -32.69 -75.85 14.19
C SER A 830 -32.72 -77.37 14.00
N LYS A 831 -31.75 -78.13 14.57
CA LYS A 831 -31.81 -79.60 14.61
C LYS A 831 -32.98 -80.11 15.47
N GLU A 832 -33.21 -79.51 16.65
CA GLU A 832 -34.38 -79.82 17.50
C GLU A 832 -35.70 -79.46 16.81
N LEU A 833 -35.77 -78.28 16.20
CA LEU A 833 -36.93 -77.79 15.47
C LEU A 833 -37.21 -78.63 14.22
N TYR A 834 -36.18 -79.14 13.57
CA TYR A 834 -36.30 -80.08 12.46
C TYR A 834 -36.85 -81.44 12.91
N ALA A 835 -36.44 -81.92 14.09
CA ALA A 835 -37.05 -83.11 14.69
C ALA A 835 -38.54 -82.88 15.01
N LYS A 836 -38.89 -81.72 15.58
CA LYS A 836 -40.28 -81.31 15.85
C LYS A 836 -41.10 -81.19 14.56
N TYR A 837 -40.51 -80.62 13.50
CA TYR A 837 -41.09 -80.59 12.15
C TYR A 837 -41.34 -82.00 11.61
N ARG A 838 -40.37 -82.92 11.74
CA ARG A 838 -40.49 -84.30 11.24
C ARG A 838 -41.63 -85.05 11.92
N GLU A 839 -41.88 -84.81 13.22
CA GLU A 839 -43.04 -85.36 13.92
C GLU A 839 -44.35 -84.67 13.56
N ALA A 840 -44.37 -83.33 13.45
CA ALA A 840 -45.56 -82.59 13.06
C ALA A 840 -46.01 -82.92 11.62
N LYS A 841 -45.06 -83.14 10.70
CA LYS A 841 -45.32 -83.46 9.29
C LYS A 841 -45.93 -84.85 9.09
N LYS A 842 -45.76 -85.76 10.07
CA LYS A 842 -46.48 -87.04 10.10
C LYS A 842 -47.97 -86.84 10.42
N ARG A 843 -48.34 -85.75 11.11
CA ARG A 843 -49.70 -85.45 11.56
C ARG A 843 -50.46 -84.55 10.59
N SER A 844 -49.78 -83.53 10.04
CA SER A 844 -50.37 -82.59 9.09
C SER A 844 -49.56 -82.50 7.80
N LEU A 845 -50.26 -82.30 6.68
CA LEU A 845 -49.63 -82.01 5.39
C LEU A 845 -48.87 -80.68 5.41
N PHE A 846 -49.24 -79.71 6.24
CA PHE A 846 -48.58 -78.42 6.36
C PHE A 846 -48.24 -78.15 7.82
N VAL A 847 -46.95 -77.99 8.10
CA VAL A 847 -46.42 -77.64 9.41
C VAL A 847 -46.00 -76.17 9.33
N THR A 848 -46.73 -75.32 10.03
CA THR A 848 -46.45 -73.88 10.08
C THR A 848 -45.27 -73.59 11.00
N PRO A 849 -44.58 -72.44 10.87
CA PRO A 849 -43.65 -71.98 11.88
C PRO A 849 -44.27 -71.91 13.29
N MET A 850 -45.59 -71.66 13.38
CA MET A 850 -46.36 -71.70 14.63
C MET A 850 -46.32 -73.06 15.32
N ASP A 851 -46.21 -74.13 14.55
CA ASP A 851 -46.09 -75.50 15.07
C ASP A 851 -44.65 -75.82 15.51
N ILE A 852 -43.66 -75.04 15.03
CA ILE A 852 -42.24 -75.34 15.17
C ILE A 852 -41.61 -74.46 16.25
N TRP A 853 -41.46 -73.16 15.98
CA TRP A 853 -40.66 -72.22 16.77
C TRP A 853 -41.34 -70.87 17.03
N LEU A 854 -42.45 -70.57 16.35
CA LEU A 854 -43.19 -69.32 16.53
C LEU A 854 -44.28 -69.51 17.59
N ASP A 855 -44.05 -69.01 18.80
CA ASP A 855 -45.09 -69.03 19.83
C ASP A 855 -46.17 -67.98 19.53
N VAL A 856 -47.37 -68.44 19.18
CA VAL A 856 -48.54 -67.57 19.04
C VAL A 856 -49.42 -67.74 20.28
N LYS A 857 -49.53 -66.66 21.06
CA LYS A 857 -50.43 -66.60 22.22
C LYS A 857 -51.89 -66.62 21.75
N GLY A 858 -52.42 -67.82 21.53
CA GLY A 858 -53.80 -68.05 21.10
C GLY A 858 -54.80 -67.90 22.24
N MET A 859 -55.18 -66.66 22.57
CA MET A 859 -56.54 -66.38 23.09
C MET A 859 -57.41 -65.70 22.04
N GLN A 860 -56.82 -64.84 21.19
CA GLN A 860 -57.55 -64.22 20.07
C GLN A 860 -57.57 -65.10 18.81
N ALA A 861 -56.56 -65.94 18.59
CA ALA A 861 -56.56 -66.87 17.46
C ALA A 861 -57.51 -68.07 17.65
N ARG A 862 -57.89 -68.41 18.89
CA ARG A 862 -58.83 -69.53 19.14
C ARG A 862 -60.30 -69.12 19.01
N LYS A 863 -60.67 -67.86 19.25
CA LYS A 863 -62.04 -67.40 18.96
C LYS A 863 -62.32 -67.29 17.46
N ALA A 864 -61.30 -67.00 16.65
CA ALA A 864 -61.44 -66.98 15.20
C ALA A 864 -61.64 -68.36 14.55
N ALA A 865 -61.32 -69.45 15.26
CA ALA A 865 -61.48 -70.81 14.73
C ALA A 865 -62.88 -71.41 14.96
N GLU A 866 -63.68 -70.87 15.88
CA GLU A 866 -65.04 -71.38 16.18
C GLU A 866 -66.16 -70.56 15.54
N THR A 867 -65.89 -69.33 15.05
CA THR A 867 -66.88 -68.49 14.36
C THR A 867 -66.62 -68.32 12.85
N ALA A 868 -65.65 -69.06 12.30
CA ALA A 868 -65.49 -69.13 10.86
C ALA A 868 -66.65 -69.92 10.24
N ASP A 869 -67.44 -69.24 9.42
CA ASP A 869 -68.29 -69.94 8.45
C ASP A 869 -67.40 -70.83 7.54
N ALA A 870 -68.02 -71.71 6.76
CA ALA A 870 -67.31 -72.54 5.79
C ALA A 870 -66.49 -71.75 4.74
N GLN A 871 -66.55 -70.41 4.80
CA GLN A 871 -65.93 -69.44 3.89
C GLN A 871 -64.85 -68.56 4.58
N GLY A 872 -64.62 -68.69 5.89
CA GLY A 872 -63.51 -68.04 6.61
C GLY A 872 -63.71 -66.57 7.01
N TYR A 873 -64.93 -66.04 7.04
CA TYR A 873 -65.16 -64.63 7.42
C TYR A 873 -65.40 -64.43 8.93
N THR A 874 -64.49 -63.71 9.61
CA THR A 874 -64.68 -63.25 11.00
C THR A 874 -65.31 -61.85 11.03
N VAL A 875 -66.51 -61.74 11.62
CA VAL A 875 -67.40 -60.56 11.54
C VAL A 875 -66.96 -59.35 12.40
N ASP A 876 -66.09 -59.50 13.40
CA ASP A 876 -65.83 -58.39 14.34
C ASP A 876 -64.75 -57.38 13.91
N SER A 877 -63.98 -57.64 12.85
CA SER A 877 -62.92 -56.73 12.38
C SER A 877 -63.41 -55.53 11.55
N LEU A 878 -64.72 -55.35 11.39
CA LEU A 878 -65.31 -54.23 10.62
C LEU A 878 -65.87 -53.09 11.48
N HIS A 879 -65.98 -53.24 12.81
CA HIS A 879 -66.52 -52.15 13.65
C HIS A 879 -65.45 -51.18 14.18
N ASP A 880 -64.23 -51.63 14.50
CA ASP A 880 -63.20 -50.71 15.03
C ASP A 880 -62.58 -49.80 13.97
N THR A 881 -62.79 -50.07 12.68
CA THR A 881 -62.34 -49.20 11.59
C THR A 881 -63.21 -47.97 11.35
N MET A 882 -64.35 -47.82 12.05
CA MET A 882 -65.24 -46.67 11.86
C MET A 882 -65.21 -45.62 12.97
N ASP A 883 -64.76 -45.95 14.19
CA ASP A 883 -64.89 -45.01 15.32
C ASP A 883 -63.63 -44.20 15.63
N ASP A 884 -62.43 -44.61 15.17
CA ASP A 884 -61.19 -43.90 15.51
C ASP A 884 -60.87 -42.67 14.62
N ASP A 885 -61.67 -42.41 13.58
CA ASP A 885 -61.49 -41.24 12.69
C ASP A 885 -62.24 -39.97 13.15
N SER A 886 -62.93 -40.01 14.31
CA SER A 886 -63.85 -38.95 14.71
C SER A 886 -63.33 -37.96 15.77
N ASN A 887 -62.10 -38.10 16.31
CA ASN A 887 -61.58 -37.19 17.35
C ASN A 887 -60.36 -36.33 16.97
N ARG A 888 -60.07 -36.18 15.68
CA ARG A 888 -59.18 -35.12 15.17
C ARG A 888 -59.98 -33.95 14.61
N LYS A 889 -60.43 -33.06 15.51
CA LYS A 889 -60.69 -31.63 15.27
C LYS A 889 -61.09 -30.97 16.60
N GLY A 890 -60.09 -30.35 17.23
CA GLY A 890 -60.18 -29.56 18.47
C GLY A 890 -58.81 -28.98 18.75
#